data_AF-A0A8T4QZ48-F1
#
_entry.id   AF-A0A8T4QZ48-F1
#
_cell.length_a   1.000
_cell.length_b   1.000
_cell.length_c   1.000
_cell.angle_alpha   90.00
_cell.angle_beta   90.00
_cell.angle_gamma   90.00
#
_symmetry.space_group_name_H-M   'P 1'
#
loop_
_entity.id
_entity.type
_entity.pdbx_description
1 polymer ?
#
loop_
_entity_poly.entity_id
_entity_poly.type
_entity_poly.pdbx_seq_one_letter_code
_entity_poly.pdbx_strand_id
1 'polypeptide(L)'
;MNSYRLSGFSALGLNPATMQILDKFIAIGTQLKIERPGKAGVVSLCDTIDGPIVKLKNGSVVYLATPAEAKIVNDSVEEIIFLGDILFNYGDFSENGHKLIPAGYCPEWWIQEVEKAAKEKFSEETWFNLSSQIGIAENRLNELKENFLTVFPSVEEAGKLSHFLNVPLHSAYTYHWRRLSLERLKQLFVWLKQATLEYQDDQTKIVKKIILPWKKEEHGAVKESLELIGMPHKVSIEFIILENEIAQTLSLLFNLKEIEDLKRIILPETAVNALEAINAISSVKMKDKSGTFIGARMGRPEKAKMRKMDGSPQALFPVGEEGDRMRSFQAALVGGKVTADFPLLYCQKCKKNTVYLRCEICGEKPLQKYHCKFCGDLSKEQCQHGPTRNFGKITIDIKHYFDLAMKQTETKMAPDLIKGVRGTSNKNHFVENLAKGLLRAKHNLYVNKDGTIRYDCTEMPITHFKPVEINTSMEKLRQLGYELDIYNKPLETADQILELKPQDVILPGFNSLDESAIQVMFRTAKFVDELLVKIYHQPPFYNLKNEGDLMGHLVIGLAPHISAGLMGRIIGFSETQGLLAHPLWHAGLRRDCDGDEAAILMLMDGLLNFSRQFLPDQRGGRTMDAPLVLTSIINPSEVDDQAQGIDVVWKYPLEFYEAALQYKPTSEVKIAQIKHSIGKETQFEKMGFIHQTNNLNAGINCSSYKTIPSMMEKLRGQMELARRIRAVDTMDVANMVIQKHFLKDIRGNLRQFSQQQFRCTKCDTKYRRPPLLGRCSCGNNLIFTVTEGSIIKYLGPSMMLAKDYGLSDYLKQNLELTHRYVESIFGKDKDKQEGLGKWFGG
;
A
#
# COMPACT_ATOMS: atom_id res chain seq x y z
N MET A 1 0.15 -13.25 -15.52
CA MET A 1 0.90 -12.02 -15.87
C MET A 1 0.02 -11.24 -16.82
N ASN A 2 -0.57 -10.12 -16.41
CA ASN A 2 -1.41 -9.24 -17.24
C ASN A 2 -1.31 -7.79 -16.73
N SER A 3 -1.50 -6.82 -17.62
CA SER A 3 -1.50 -5.38 -17.31
C SER A 3 -2.92 -4.87 -17.04
N TYR A 4 -3.06 -3.84 -16.20
CA TYR A 4 -4.32 -3.22 -15.80
C TYR A 4 -4.11 -1.73 -15.45
N ARG A 5 -5.20 -0.97 -15.24
CA ARG A 5 -5.14 0.51 -15.10
C ARG A 5 -4.20 1.02 -13.99
N LEU A 6 -4.07 0.24 -12.92
CA LEU A 6 -3.26 0.52 -11.72
C LEU A 6 -2.01 -0.37 -11.65
N SER A 7 -1.59 -0.93 -12.80
CA SER A 7 -0.56 -1.96 -12.89
C SER A 7 0.80 -1.44 -13.35
N GLY A 8 1.80 -2.29 -13.16
CA GLY A 8 3.17 -2.03 -13.59
C GLY A 8 3.92 -1.19 -12.56
N PHE A 9 5.22 -1.03 -12.81
CA PHE A 9 6.10 -0.27 -11.92
C PHE A 9 6.08 -0.77 -10.47
N SER A 10 6.05 -2.10 -10.28
CA SER A 10 5.92 -2.80 -8.99
C SER A 10 4.53 -2.77 -8.32
N ALA A 11 3.46 -2.35 -9.01
CA ALA A 11 2.10 -2.49 -8.47
C ALA A 11 1.46 -3.87 -8.73
N LEU A 12 0.76 -4.37 -7.72
CA LEU A 12 0.17 -5.71 -7.67
C LEU A 12 -1.35 -5.64 -7.64
N GLY A 13 -2.02 -6.37 -8.53
CA GLY A 13 -3.48 -6.40 -8.58
C GLY A 13 -4.03 -7.52 -7.71
N LEU A 14 -4.95 -7.20 -6.79
CA LEU A 14 -5.67 -8.19 -5.99
C LEU A 14 -7.19 -8.02 -6.14
N ASN A 15 -7.90 -9.13 -6.03
CA ASN A 15 -9.36 -9.11 -5.98
C ASN A 15 -9.82 -8.47 -4.64
N PRO A 16 -10.77 -7.52 -4.65
CA PRO A 16 -11.33 -6.92 -3.43
C PRO A 16 -11.90 -7.94 -2.43
N ALA A 17 -12.46 -9.05 -2.91
CA ALA A 17 -12.98 -10.14 -2.08
C ALA A 17 -11.87 -10.79 -1.24
N THR A 18 -10.66 -10.95 -1.81
CA THR A 18 -9.48 -11.46 -1.10
C THR A 18 -9.08 -10.53 0.05
N MET A 19 -9.06 -9.22 -0.19
CA MET A 19 -8.76 -8.24 0.86
C MET A 19 -9.76 -8.30 2.03
N GLN A 20 -11.03 -8.54 1.71
CA GLN A 20 -12.11 -8.64 2.68
C GLN A 20 -12.03 -9.94 3.52
N ILE A 21 -11.72 -11.08 2.90
CA ILE A 21 -11.54 -12.37 3.58
C ILE A 21 -10.29 -12.41 4.46
N LEU A 22 -9.25 -11.66 4.10
CA LEU A 22 -8.03 -11.49 4.90
C LEU A 22 -8.21 -10.51 6.07
N ASP A 23 -9.42 -10.44 6.65
CA ASP A 23 -9.80 -9.58 7.77
C ASP A 23 -9.32 -8.12 7.63
N LYS A 24 -9.32 -7.61 6.39
CA LYS A 24 -8.93 -6.25 6.03
C LYS A 24 -7.48 -5.90 6.40
N PHE A 25 -6.61 -6.89 6.63
CA PHE A 25 -5.19 -6.63 6.91
C PHE A 25 -4.48 -6.08 5.68
N ILE A 26 -4.84 -6.59 4.50
CA ILE A 26 -4.38 -6.05 3.21
C ILE A 26 -5.37 -4.97 2.76
N ALA A 27 -4.84 -3.77 2.56
CA ALA A 27 -5.57 -2.61 2.05
C ALA A 27 -4.90 -2.07 0.79
N ILE A 28 -5.60 -1.20 0.06
CA ILE A 28 -5.05 -0.46 -1.07
C ILE A 28 -3.86 0.39 -0.57
N GLY A 29 -2.71 0.26 -1.22
CA GLY A 29 -1.46 0.89 -0.79
C GLY A 29 -0.63 0.04 0.20
N THR A 30 -1.12 -1.13 0.63
CA THR A 30 -0.31 -2.03 1.47
C THR A 30 0.83 -2.62 0.65
N GLN A 31 2.05 -2.57 1.17
CA GLN A 31 3.20 -3.23 0.57
C GLN A 31 3.12 -4.75 0.83
N LEU A 32 3.20 -5.56 -0.21
CA LEU A 32 3.44 -6.99 -0.11
C LEU A 32 4.86 -7.31 -0.53
N LYS A 33 5.57 -8.08 0.30
CA LYS A 33 6.83 -8.73 -0.07
C LYS A 33 6.50 -10.02 -0.79
N ILE A 34 6.98 -10.15 -2.01
CA ILE A 34 6.66 -11.26 -2.90
C ILE A 34 7.92 -12.07 -3.19
N GLU A 35 7.76 -13.33 -3.59
CA GLU A 35 8.89 -14.16 -4.03
C GLU A 35 9.38 -13.74 -5.42
N ARG A 36 8.44 -13.40 -6.32
CA ARG A 36 8.66 -13.08 -7.75
C ARG A 36 7.52 -12.17 -8.24
N PRO A 37 7.71 -11.39 -9.32
CA PRO A 37 8.95 -11.17 -10.07
C PRO A 37 9.91 -10.17 -9.41
N GLY A 38 9.48 -9.44 -8.38
CA GLY A 38 10.30 -8.49 -7.63
C GLY A 38 10.46 -8.87 -6.17
N LYS A 39 11.00 -7.96 -5.35
CA LYS A 39 11.12 -8.14 -3.89
C LYS A 39 9.86 -7.70 -3.14
N ALA A 40 9.18 -6.69 -3.66
CA ALA A 40 7.99 -6.12 -3.07
C ALA A 40 7.15 -5.44 -4.15
N GLY A 41 5.89 -5.19 -3.82
CA GLY A 41 4.99 -4.41 -4.65
C GLY A 41 3.87 -3.78 -3.83
N VAL A 42 3.34 -2.66 -4.30
CA VAL A 42 2.18 -2.00 -3.68
C VAL A 42 0.89 -2.66 -4.16
N VAL A 43 -0.03 -2.93 -3.24
CA VAL A 43 -1.33 -3.51 -3.57
C VAL A 43 -2.28 -2.48 -4.13
N SER A 44 -2.89 -2.82 -5.26
CA SER A 44 -4.02 -2.12 -5.86
C SER A 44 -5.14 -3.12 -6.21
N LEU A 45 -6.19 -2.66 -6.90
CA LEU A 45 -7.40 -3.44 -7.16
C LEU A 45 -7.48 -3.94 -8.60
N CYS A 46 -7.88 -5.20 -8.74
CA CYS A 46 -8.39 -5.74 -9.99
C CYS A 46 -9.54 -6.68 -9.66
N ASP A 47 -10.76 -6.33 -10.08
CA ASP A 47 -11.99 -7.08 -9.78
C ASP A 47 -12.38 -8.08 -10.88
N THR A 48 -11.67 -8.07 -12.01
CA THR A 48 -11.86 -9.01 -13.12
C THR A 48 -11.06 -10.31 -12.97
N ILE A 49 -10.15 -10.40 -12.00
CA ILE A 49 -9.38 -11.62 -11.71
C ILE A 49 -10.11 -12.52 -10.70
N ASP A 50 -9.74 -13.80 -10.63
CA ASP A 50 -10.44 -14.74 -9.76
C ASP A 50 -10.27 -14.41 -8.28
N GLY A 51 -11.38 -14.44 -7.54
CA GLY A 51 -11.43 -14.21 -6.11
C GLY A 51 -11.08 -15.45 -5.27
N PRO A 52 -11.20 -15.38 -3.94
CA PRO A 52 -10.85 -16.48 -3.06
C PRO A 52 -11.90 -17.60 -3.09
N ILE A 53 -11.44 -18.83 -2.85
CA ILE A 53 -12.28 -20.00 -2.61
C ILE A 53 -12.15 -20.39 -1.14
N VAL A 54 -13.28 -20.41 -0.43
CA VAL A 54 -13.32 -20.63 1.02
C VAL A 54 -14.19 -21.82 1.38
N LYS A 55 -13.82 -22.49 2.47
CA LYS A 55 -14.61 -23.51 3.15
C LYS A 55 -15.28 -22.89 4.36
N LEU A 56 -16.59 -23.06 4.45
CA LEU A 56 -17.40 -22.59 5.57
C LEU A 56 -17.42 -23.63 6.70
N LYS A 57 -17.77 -23.20 7.91
CA LYS A 57 -17.90 -24.05 9.11
C LYS A 57 -18.91 -25.20 8.96
N ASN A 58 -19.87 -25.08 8.04
CA ASN A 58 -20.80 -26.17 7.71
C ASN A 58 -20.19 -27.20 6.72
N GLY A 59 -18.93 -27.00 6.32
CA GLY A 59 -18.19 -27.82 5.37
C GLY A 59 -18.43 -27.47 3.90
N SER A 60 -19.30 -26.53 3.56
CA SER A 60 -19.55 -26.11 2.16
C SER A 60 -18.38 -25.30 1.63
N VAL A 61 -18.11 -25.41 0.33
CA VAL A 61 -17.08 -24.63 -0.37
C VAL A 61 -17.75 -23.62 -1.28
N VAL A 62 -17.31 -22.37 -1.21
CA VAL A 62 -17.88 -21.24 -1.94
C VAL A 62 -16.77 -20.47 -2.64
N TYR A 63 -16.99 -20.15 -3.92
CA TYR A 63 -16.20 -19.17 -4.65
C TYR A 63 -16.77 -17.77 -4.40
N LEU A 64 -15.91 -16.81 -4.09
CA LEU A 64 -16.31 -15.44 -3.77
C LEU A 64 -15.85 -14.50 -4.87
N ALA A 65 -16.78 -14.05 -5.70
CA ALA A 65 -16.47 -13.15 -6.81
C ALA A 65 -16.40 -11.69 -6.34
N THR A 66 -17.25 -11.32 -5.38
CA THR A 66 -17.43 -9.93 -4.97
C THR A 66 -17.06 -9.66 -3.50
N PRO A 67 -16.63 -8.43 -3.15
CA PRO A 67 -16.37 -8.07 -1.76
C PRO A 67 -17.63 -8.12 -0.88
N ALA A 68 -18.83 -7.95 -1.47
CA ALA A 68 -20.09 -8.05 -0.74
C ALA A 68 -20.36 -9.48 -0.27
N GLU A 69 -20.19 -10.47 -1.15
CA GLU A 69 -20.29 -11.89 -0.81
C GLU A 69 -19.25 -12.27 0.25
N ALA A 70 -18.00 -11.86 0.05
CA ALA A 70 -16.92 -12.10 1.00
C ALA A 70 -17.24 -11.56 2.40
N LYS A 71 -17.84 -10.38 2.49
CA LYS A 71 -18.24 -9.77 3.76
C LYS A 71 -19.33 -10.58 4.48
N ILE A 72 -20.29 -11.15 3.75
CA ILE A 72 -21.39 -11.94 4.32
C ILE A 72 -20.85 -13.23 4.95
N VAL A 73 -19.90 -13.89 4.28
CA VAL A 73 -19.43 -15.21 4.72
C VAL A 73 -18.23 -15.16 5.65
N ASN A 74 -17.55 -14.02 5.80
CA ASN A 74 -16.24 -13.93 6.48
C ASN A 74 -16.22 -14.61 7.86
N ASP A 75 -17.23 -14.36 8.69
CA ASP A 75 -17.32 -14.93 10.06
C ASP A 75 -17.60 -16.43 10.07
N SER A 76 -18.11 -16.97 8.96
CA SER A 76 -18.43 -18.38 8.76
C SER A 76 -17.31 -19.15 8.07
N VAL A 77 -16.22 -18.50 7.65
CA VAL A 77 -15.08 -19.17 7.02
C VAL A 77 -14.31 -19.99 8.06
N GLU A 78 -14.15 -21.28 7.77
CA GLU A 78 -13.30 -22.20 8.53
C GLU A 78 -11.88 -22.21 7.96
N GLU A 79 -11.76 -22.28 6.63
CA GLU A 79 -10.50 -22.38 5.90
C GLU A 79 -10.57 -21.60 4.58
N ILE A 80 -9.49 -20.93 4.22
CA ILE A 80 -9.28 -20.27 2.93
C ILE A 80 -8.42 -21.22 2.09
N ILE A 81 -9.06 -21.86 1.12
CA ILE A 81 -8.44 -22.89 0.27
C ILE A 81 -7.52 -22.22 -0.76
N PHE A 82 -8.06 -21.23 -1.47
CA PHE A 82 -7.34 -20.41 -2.44
C PHE A 82 -7.57 -18.94 -2.11
N LEU A 83 -6.50 -18.15 -2.16
CA LEU A 83 -6.58 -16.69 -1.98
C LEU A 83 -7.12 -15.97 -3.23
N GLY A 84 -7.20 -16.68 -4.35
CA GLY A 84 -7.48 -16.10 -5.66
C GLY A 84 -6.21 -15.67 -6.38
N ASP A 85 -6.41 -14.92 -7.46
CA ASP A 85 -5.34 -14.46 -8.33
C ASP A 85 -4.59 -13.26 -7.73
N ILE A 86 -3.31 -13.18 -8.08
CA ILE A 86 -2.49 -11.98 -7.91
C ILE A 86 -1.89 -11.60 -9.25
N LEU A 87 -2.14 -10.36 -9.66
CA LEU A 87 -1.83 -9.89 -11.00
C LEU A 87 -0.47 -9.19 -11.02
N PHE A 88 0.42 -9.68 -11.88
CA PHE A 88 1.74 -9.11 -12.15
C PHE A 88 1.85 -8.69 -13.60
N ASN A 89 2.58 -7.60 -13.85
CA ASN A 89 2.83 -7.10 -15.18
C ASN A 89 4.03 -7.84 -15.83
N TYR A 90 4.02 -8.03 -17.16
CA TYR A 90 5.19 -8.52 -17.90
C TYR A 90 6.43 -7.64 -17.67
N GLY A 91 6.26 -6.32 -17.62
CA GLY A 91 7.32 -5.36 -17.36
C GLY A 91 8.10 -5.67 -16.09
N ASP A 92 7.41 -6.04 -15.00
CA ASP A 92 8.07 -6.40 -13.75
C ASP A 92 8.94 -7.66 -13.88
N PHE A 93 8.58 -8.62 -14.74
CA PHE A 93 9.44 -9.77 -15.05
C PHE A 93 10.64 -9.38 -15.90
N SER A 94 10.43 -8.52 -16.91
CA SER A 94 11.47 -8.03 -17.80
C SER A 94 12.54 -7.25 -17.04
N GLU A 95 12.12 -6.27 -16.22
CA GLU A 95 13.01 -5.38 -15.46
C GLU A 95 13.82 -6.13 -14.41
N ASN A 96 13.20 -7.06 -13.68
CA ASN A 96 13.91 -7.85 -12.68
C ASN A 96 14.70 -9.02 -13.29
N GLY A 97 14.71 -9.19 -14.62
CA GLY A 97 15.43 -10.27 -15.31
C GLY A 97 14.94 -11.68 -14.93
N HIS A 98 13.71 -11.81 -14.46
CA HIS A 98 13.14 -13.10 -14.11
C HIS A 98 12.65 -13.86 -15.36
N LYS A 99 12.77 -15.19 -15.34
CA LYS A 99 12.18 -16.04 -16.38
C LYS A 99 10.66 -15.94 -16.32
N LEU A 100 10.03 -16.08 -17.48
CA LEU A 100 8.58 -16.27 -17.52
C LEU A 100 8.22 -17.57 -16.79
N ILE A 101 7.05 -17.58 -16.16
CA ILE A 101 6.50 -18.71 -15.43
C ILE A 101 5.11 -19.05 -15.99
N PRO A 102 4.71 -20.33 -16.00
CA PRO A 102 3.40 -20.73 -16.45
C PRO A 102 2.30 -19.95 -15.74
N ALA A 103 1.48 -19.24 -16.52
CA ALA A 103 0.25 -18.64 -16.03
C ALA A 103 -0.84 -19.72 -15.88
N GLY A 104 -1.75 -19.53 -14.91
CA GLY A 104 -2.98 -20.31 -14.87
C GLY A 104 -3.82 -20.00 -16.11
N TYR A 105 -4.57 -20.99 -16.60
CA TYR A 105 -5.42 -20.76 -17.77
C TYR A 105 -6.50 -19.70 -17.49
N CYS A 106 -6.46 -18.61 -18.24
CA CYS A 106 -7.18 -17.38 -17.95
C CYS A 106 -7.97 -16.90 -19.20
N PRO A 107 -9.03 -16.07 -19.04
CA PRO A 107 -9.89 -15.67 -20.15
C PRO A 107 -9.14 -14.98 -21.31
N GLU A 108 -8.10 -14.20 -21.01
CA GLU A 108 -7.21 -13.53 -21.97
C GLU A 108 -6.52 -14.55 -22.88
N TRP A 109 -6.07 -15.67 -22.32
CA TRP A 109 -5.42 -16.71 -23.09
C TRP A 109 -6.46 -17.49 -23.91
N TRP A 110 -7.61 -17.82 -23.31
CA TRP A 110 -8.68 -18.53 -24.00
C TRP A 110 -9.17 -17.79 -25.24
N ILE A 111 -9.41 -16.47 -25.16
CA ILE A 111 -9.89 -15.71 -26.32
C ILE A 111 -8.85 -15.67 -27.45
N GLN A 112 -7.55 -15.65 -27.14
CA GLN A 112 -6.49 -15.72 -28.16
C GLN A 112 -6.50 -17.07 -28.90
N GLU A 113 -6.77 -18.16 -28.19
CA GLU A 113 -6.89 -19.49 -28.80
C GLU A 113 -8.14 -19.62 -29.67
N VAL A 114 -9.28 -19.09 -29.20
CA VAL A 114 -10.53 -19.04 -29.97
C VAL A 114 -10.35 -18.20 -31.23
N GLU A 115 -9.77 -16.99 -31.12
CA GLU A 115 -9.52 -16.11 -32.25
C GLU A 115 -8.61 -16.76 -33.29
N LYS A 116 -7.54 -17.43 -32.85
CA LYS A 116 -6.61 -18.15 -33.73
C LYS A 116 -7.31 -19.31 -34.43
N ALA A 117 -7.97 -20.18 -33.69
CA ALA A 117 -8.65 -21.36 -34.25
C ALA A 117 -9.80 -20.97 -35.20
N ALA A 118 -10.52 -19.89 -34.90
CA ALA A 118 -11.57 -19.38 -35.76
C ALA A 118 -11.00 -18.83 -37.09
N LYS A 119 -9.91 -18.06 -37.05
CA LYS A 119 -9.23 -17.53 -38.25
C LYS A 119 -8.60 -18.63 -39.11
N GLU A 120 -8.05 -19.68 -38.49
CA GLU A 120 -7.50 -20.83 -39.21
C GLU A 120 -8.58 -21.64 -39.95
N LYS A 121 -9.82 -21.65 -39.42
CA LYS A 121 -10.95 -22.33 -40.07
C LYS A 121 -11.70 -21.47 -41.09
N PHE A 122 -11.85 -20.18 -40.82
CA PHE A 122 -12.61 -19.25 -41.66
C PHE A 122 -11.75 -18.04 -42.03
N SER A 123 -11.39 -17.94 -43.31
CA SER A 123 -10.52 -16.88 -43.83
C SER A 123 -11.22 -15.50 -43.92
N GLU A 124 -12.48 -15.46 -44.36
CA GLU A 124 -13.30 -14.23 -44.43
C GLU A 124 -14.54 -14.37 -43.54
N GLU A 125 -15.07 -13.24 -43.06
CA GLU A 125 -16.28 -13.15 -42.21
C GLU A 125 -16.29 -14.16 -41.05
N THR A 126 -15.15 -14.33 -40.40
CA THR A 126 -14.88 -15.39 -39.42
C THR A 126 -15.98 -15.56 -38.36
N TRP A 127 -16.48 -14.46 -37.79
CA TRP A 127 -17.47 -14.48 -36.70
C TRP A 127 -18.89 -14.75 -37.19
N PHE A 128 -19.26 -14.24 -38.36
CA PHE A 128 -20.53 -14.54 -39.00
C PHE A 128 -20.62 -16.01 -39.40
N ASN A 129 -19.56 -16.53 -40.02
CA ASN A 129 -19.44 -17.94 -40.39
C ASN A 129 -19.43 -18.86 -39.16
N LEU A 130 -18.74 -18.45 -38.09
CA LEU A 130 -18.78 -19.19 -36.83
C LEU A 130 -20.20 -19.21 -36.23
N SER A 131 -20.87 -18.05 -36.14
CA SER A 131 -22.24 -17.89 -35.66
C SER A 131 -23.22 -18.85 -36.34
N SER A 132 -23.19 -18.91 -37.67
CA SER A 132 -24.08 -19.78 -38.46
C SER A 132 -23.90 -21.28 -38.20
N GLN A 133 -22.69 -21.73 -37.86
CA GLN A 133 -22.38 -23.14 -37.64
C GLN A 133 -22.68 -23.62 -36.21
N ILE A 134 -22.44 -22.77 -35.21
CA ILE A 134 -22.60 -23.15 -33.79
C ILE A 134 -23.95 -22.75 -33.19
N GLY A 135 -24.74 -21.93 -33.91
CA GLY A 135 -26.05 -21.46 -33.47
C GLY A 135 -25.99 -20.43 -32.32
N ILE A 136 -24.88 -19.69 -32.21
CA ILE A 136 -24.72 -18.56 -31.28
C ILE A 136 -24.82 -17.28 -32.09
N ALA A 137 -25.64 -16.32 -31.67
CA ALA A 137 -25.80 -15.07 -32.38
C ALA A 137 -24.48 -14.30 -32.54
N GLU A 138 -24.24 -13.70 -33.70
CA GLU A 138 -23.03 -12.92 -33.99
C GLU A 138 -22.79 -11.80 -32.97
N ASN A 139 -23.84 -11.08 -32.59
CA ASN A 139 -23.76 -10.03 -31.56
C ASN A 139 -23.21 -10.58 -30.22
N ARG A 140 -23.61 -11.80 -29.85
CA ARG A 140 -23.14 -12.47 -28.63
C ARG A 140 -21.67 -12.87 -28.74
N LEU A 141 -21.22 -13.34 -29.91
CA LEU A 141 -19.80 -13.64 -30.15
C LEU A 141 -18.93 -12.38 -30.13
N ASN A 142 -19.40 -11.28 -30.73
CA ASN A 142 -18.72 -10.00 -30.69
C ASN A 142 -18.64 -9.45 -29.25
N GLU A 143 -19.71 -9.58 -28.47
CA GLU A 143 -19.71 -9.23 -27.05
C GLU A 143 -18.68 -10.03 -26.25
N LEU A 144 -18.61 -11.36 -26.46
CA LEU A 144 -17.62 -12.23 -25.82
C LEU A 144 -16.18 -11.87 -26.22
N LYS A 145 -15.97 -11.35 -27.43
CA LYS A 145 -14.64 -10.95 -27.93
C LYS A 145 -14.19 -9.60 -27.39
N GLU A 146 -15.09 -8.64 -27.29
CA GLU A 146 -14.79 -7.28 -26.82
C GLU A 146 -14.72 -7.22 -25.29
N ASN A 147 -15.60 -7.94 -24.60
CA ASN A 147 -15.76 -7.93 -23.14
C ASN A 147 -15.39 -9.27 -22.48
N PHE A 148 -14.39 -9.97 -23.03
CA PHE A 148 -13.96 -11.32 -22.60
C PHE A 148 -13.57 -11.46 -21.11
N LEU A 149 -13.36 -10.35 -20.39
CA LEU A 149 -13.05 -10.34 -18.95
C LEU A 149 -14.27 -10.21 -18.04
N THR A 150 -15.40 -9.70 -18.57
CA THR A 150 -16.60 -9.40 -17.77
C THR A 150 -17.82 -10.21 -18.24
N VAL A 151 -17.84 -10.61 -19.51
CA VAL A 151 -18.90 -11.41 -20.10
C VAL A 151 -18.34 -12.79 -20.45
N PHE A 152 -18.82 -13.82 -19.76
CA PHE A 152 -18.42 -15.20 -20.00
C PHE A 152 -19.47 -15.96 -20.83
N PRO A 153 -19.03 -16.92 -21.67
CA PRO A 153 -19.96 -17.82 -22.34
C PRO A 153 -20.60 -18.73 -21.29
N SER A 154 -21.86 -19.12 -21.48
CA SER A 154 -22.47 -20.19 -20.69
C SER A 154 -21.75 -21.53 -20.90
N VAL A 155 -21.96 -22.50 -20.01
CA VAL A 155 -21.33 -23.83 -20.11
C VAL A 155 -21.64 -24.50 -21.46
N GLU A 156 -22.86 -24.34 -21.97
CA GLU A 156 -23.26 -24.87 -23.28
C GLU A 156 -22.56 -24.16 -24.44
N GLU A 157 -22.50 -22.82 -24.43
CA GLU A 157 -21.79 -22.03 -25.43
C GLU A 157 -20.28 -22.37 -25.43
N ALA A 158 -19.67 -22.47 -24.24
CA ALA A 158 -18.28 -22.86 -24.08
C ALA A 158 -18.03 -24.27 -24.63
N GLY A 159 -18.92 -25.23 -24.35
CA GLY A 159 -18.83 -26.59 -24.89
C GLY A 159 -18.94 -26.64 -26.40
N LYS A 160 -19.88 -25.90 -27.01
CA LYS A 160 -20.03 -25.79 -28.47
C LYS A 160 -18.78 -25.20 -29.12
N LEU A 161 -18.23 -24.12 -28.56
CA LEU A 161 -17.00 -23.50 -29.05
C LEU A 161 -15.81 -24.46 -28.95
N SER A 162 -15.63 -25.11 -27.81
CA SER A 162 -14.53 -26.07 -27.60
C SER A 162 -14.62 -27.27 -28.54
N HIS A 163 -15.82 -27.84 -28.72
CA HIS A 163 -16.01 -28.99 -29.61
C HIS A 163 -15.80 -28.60 -31.08
N PHE A 164 -16.40 -27.48 -31.51
CA PHE A 164 -16.32 -27.06 -32.90
C PHE A 164 -14.93 -26.58 -33.28
N LEU A 165 -14.26 -25.76 -32.45
CA LEU A 165 -12.95 -25.19 -32.75
C LEU A 165 -11.77 -26.04 -32.28
N ASN A 166 -12.00 -27.13 -31.53
CA ASN A 166 -10.96 -27.95 -30.88
C ASN A 166 -10.04 -27.13 -29.94
N VAL A 167 -10.62 -26.11 -29.29
CA VAL A 167 -9.96 -25.29 -28.28
C VAL A 167 -10.30 -25.79 -26.87
N PRO A 168 -9.44 -25.54 -25.86
CA PRO A 168 -9.76 -25.89 -24.49
C PRO A 168 -11.04 -25.23 -23.97
N LEU A 169 -11.65 -25.84 -22.95
CA LEU A 169 -12.82 -25.30 -22.26
C LEU A 169 -12.49 -23.96 -21.60
N HIS A 170 -13.46 -23.04 -21.58
CA HIS A 170 -13.31 -21.71 -20.98
C HIS A 170 -12.79 -21.76 -19.54
N SER A 171 -11.92 -20.81 -19.18
CA SER A 171 -11.21 -20.77 -17.88
C SER A 171 -12.10 -20.63 -16.65
N ALA A 172 -13.33 -20.12 -16.81
CA ALA A 172 -14.33 -20.05 -15.74
C ALA A 172 -14.88 -21.44 -15.35
N TYR A 173 -14.79 -22.42 -16.25
CA TYR A 173 -15.32 -23.78 -16.06
C TYR A 173 -14.20 -24.82 -15.94
N THR A 174 -12.96 -24.38 -15.71
CA THR A 174 -11.82 -25.26 -15.43
C THR A 174 -11.44 -25.20 -13.96
N TYR A 175 -11.22 -26.38 -13.37
CA TYR A 175 -10.85 -26.53 -11.95
C TYR A 175 -9.38 -26.94 -11.81
N HIS A 176 -8.85 -26.94 -10.58
CA HIS A 176 -7.45 -27.23 -10.29
C HIS A 176 -7.10 -28.73 -10.35
N TRP A 177 -7.49 -29.42 -11.42
CA TRP A 177 -7.35 -30.87 -11.59
C TRP A 177 -5.90 -31.36 -11.47
N ARG A 178 -4.92 -30.57 -11.89
CA ARG A 178 -3.49 -30.90 -11.79
C ARG A 178 -3.02 -31.11 -10.34
N ARG A 179 -3.73 -30.55 -9.36
CA ARG A 179 -3.42 -30.72 -7.93
C ARG A 179 -3.78 -32.09 -7.37
N LEU A 180 -4.58 -32.86 -8.10
CA LEU A 180 -5.05 -34.16 -7.65
C LEU A 180 -4.06 -35.27 -8.05
N SER A 181 -3.78 -36.20 -7.14
CA SER A 181 -3.09 -37.43 -7.49
C SER A 181 -4.04 -38.40 -8.23
N LEU A 182 -3.48 -39.32 -9.02
CA LEU A 182 -4.27 -40.31 -9.75
C LEU A 182 -5.07 -41.23 -8.81
N GLU A 183 -4.51 -41.58 -7.64
CA GLU A 183 -5.20 -42.38 -6.63
C GLU A 183 -6.44 -41.66 -6.07
N ARG A 184 -6.29 -40.38 -5.73
CA ARG A 184 -7.41 -39.54 -5.28
C ARG A 184 -8.44 -39.35 -6.39
N LEU A 185 -8.01 -39.25 -7.66
CA LEU A 185 -8.91 -39.22 -8.81
C LEU A 185 -9.74 -40.51 -8.90
N LYS A 186 -9.10 -41.68 -8.79
CA LYS A 186 -9.80 -42.98 -8.81
C LYS A 186 -10.85 -43.05 -7.69
N GLN A 187 -10.50 -42.64 -6.48
CA GLN A 187 -11.44 -42.59 -5.35
C GLN A 187 -12.60 -41.61 -5.61
N LEU A 188 -12.33 -40.44 -6.17
CA LEU A 188 -13.34 -39.47 -6.55
C LEU A 188 -14.32 -40.05 -7.57
N PHE A 189 -13.84 -40.77 -8.59
CA PHE A 189 -14.71 -41.43 -9.57
C PHE A 189 -15.55 -42.56 -8.96
N VAL A 190 -15.00 -43.35 -8.04
CA VAL A 190 -15.79 -44.37 -7.32
C VAL A 190 -16.95 -43.72 -6.57
N TRP A 191 -16.71 -42.57 -5.94
CA TRP A 191 -17.75 -41.83 -5.24
C TRP A 191 -18.74 -41.15 -6.19
N LEU A 192 -18.27 -40.54 -7.29
CA LEU A 192 -19.13 -39.95 -8.32
C LEU A 192 -20.08 -40.98 -8.96
N LYS A 193 -19.68 -42.25 -9.06
CA LYS A 193 -20.54 -43.35 -9.56
C LYS A 193 -21.72 -43.67 -8.64
N GLN A 194 -21.72 -43.18 -7.40
CA GLN A 194 -22.82 -43.31 -6.44
C GLN A 194 -23.78 -42.11 -6.45
N ALA A 195 -23.55 -41.13 -7.33
CA ALA A 195 -24.34 -39.91 -7.36
C ALA A 195 -25.76 -40.12 -7.91
N THR A 196 -26.68 -39.27 -7.49
CA THR A 196 -28.02 -39.12 -8.09
C THR A 196 -28.06 -37.83 -8.89
N LEU A 197 -28.64 -37.87 -10.10
CA LEU A 197 -28.75 -36.72 -11.00
C LEU A 197 -30.16 -36.10 -10.91
N GLU A 198 -30.23 -34.78 -10.77
CA GLU A 198 -31.48 -33.99 -10.88
C GLU A 198 -31.41 -33.18 -12.17
N TYR A 199 -32.44 -33.25 -13.02
CA TYR A 199 -32.47 -32.59 -14.33
C TYR A 199 -33.25 -31.27 -14.28
N GLN A 200 -32.90 -30.33 -15.17
CA GLN A 200 -33.59 -29.05 -15.31
C GLN A 200 -34.94 -29.20 -16.05
N ASP A 201 -34.96 -30.08 -17.05
CA ASP A 201 -36.12 -30.53 -17.81
C ASP A 201 -35.86 -31.97 -18.27
N ASP A 202 -36.82 -32.87 -18.11
CA ASP A 202 -36.71 -34.29 -18.48
C ASP A 202 -36.49 -34.48 -19.99
N GLN A 203 -36.88 -33.50 -20.81
CA GLN A 203 -36.73 -33.57 -22.27
C GLN A 203 -35.32 -33.22 -22.75
N THR A 204 -34.65 -32.25 -22.13
CA THR A 204 -33.30 -31.79 -22.55
C THR A 204 -32.19 -32.60 -21.90
N LYS A 205 -32.50 -33.37 -20.84
CA LYS A 205 -31.54 -34.11 -20.00
C LYS A 205 -30.36 -33.26 -19.52
N ILE A 206 -30.56 -31.94 -19.37
CA ILE A 206 -29.54 -31.04 -18.80
C ILE A 206 -29.48 -31.28 -17.29
N VAL A 207 -28.32 -31.72 -16.80
CA VAL A 207 -28.10 -31.99 -15.37
C VAL A 207 -28.04 -30.67 -14.61
N LYS A 208 -28.99 -30.48 -13.68
CA LYS A 208 -29.06 -29.31 -12.81
C LYS A 208 -28.31 -29.52 -11.50
N LYS A 209 -28.38 -30.72 -10.92
CA LYS A 209 -27.64 -31.06 -9.71
C LYS A 209 -27.06 -32.46 -9.75
N ILE A 210 -25.91 -32.62 -9.13
CA ILE A 210 -25.29 -33.91 -8.82
C ILE A 210 -25.29 -34.05 -7.30
N ILE A 211 -26.03 -35.03 -6.79
CA ILE A 211 -26.21 -35.28 -5.37
C ILE A 211 -25.37 -36.50 -4.99
N LEU A 212 -24.36 -36.28 -4.15
CA LEU A 212 -23.43 -37.31 -3.68
C LEU A 212 -23.78 -37.72 -2.25
N PRO A 213 -23.76 -39.04 -1.93
CA PRO A 213 -23.93 -39.49 -0.55
C PRO A 213 -22.78 -38.98 0.31
N TRP A 214 -23.09 -38.47 1.49
CA TRP A 214 -22.12 -37.86 2.39
C TRP A 214 -22.22 -38.44 3.80
N LYS A 215 -21.09 -39.00 4.26
CA LYS A 215 -20.84 -39.40 5.63
C LYS A 215 -19.38 -39.09 5.96
N LYS A 216 -19.13 -38.36 7.04
CA LYS A 216 -17.80 -37.83 7.38
C LYS A 216 -16.74 -38.94 7.53
N GLU A 217 -17.11 -40.07 8.12
CA GLU A 217 -16.21 -41.20 8.38
C GLU A 217 -15.80 -41.95 7.10
N GLU A 218 -16.75 -42.13 6.17
CA GLU A 218 -16.53 -42.89 4.93
C GLU A 218 -15.95 -42.00 3.81
N HIS A 219 -16.44 -40.77 3.68
CA HIS A 219 -16.20 -39.92 2.51
C HIS A 219 -15.26 -38.74 2.79
N GLY A 220 -14.82 -38.54 4.03
CA GLY A 220 -14.01 -37.37 4.42
C GLY A 220 -12.75 -37.19 3.59
N ALA A 221 -12.00 -38.27 3.34
CA ALA A 221 -10.78 -38.23 2.53
C ALA A 221 -11.06 -37.90 1.05
N VAL A 222 -12.18 -38.38 0.50
CA VAL A 222 -12.55 -38.15 -0.90
C VAL A 222 -13.12 -36.74 -1.09
N LYS A 223 -13.84 -36.21 -0.10
CA LYS A 223 -14.31 -34.82 -0.10
C LYS A 223 -13.15 -33.82 -0.19
N GLU A 224 -12.04 -34.09 0.50
CA GLU A 224 -10.85 -33.24 0.41
C GLU A 224 -10.36 -33.09 -1.04
N SER A 225 -10.61 -34.08 -1.91
CA SER A 225 -10.33 -33.97 -3.35
C SER A 225 -11.14 -32.86 -4.03
N LEU A 226 -12.43 -32.71 -3.70
CA LEU A 226 -13.28 -31.60 -4.20
C LEU A 226 -12.77 -30.24 -3.69
N GLU A 227 -12.30 -30.20 -2.44
CA GLU A 227 -11.70 -29.00 -1.85
C GLU A 227 -10.37 -28.66 -2.54
N LEU A 228 -9.51 -29.64 -2.83
CA LEU A 228 -8.21 -29.44 -3.49
C LEU A 228 -8.31 -28.96 -4.94
N ILE A 229 -9.33 -29.42 -5.67
CA ILE A 229 -9.60 -28.91 -7.03
C ILE A 229 -10.29 -27.54 -7.01
N GLY A 230 -10.72 -27.06 -5.85
CA GLY A 230 -11.38 -25.77 -5.68
C GLY A 230 -12.83 -25.76 -6.21
N MET A 231 -13.53 -26.89 -6.21
CA MET A 231 -14.88 -27.00 -6.75
C MET A 231 -15.92 -26.58 -5.70
N PRO A 232 -16.70 -25.49 -5.93
CA PRO A 232 -17.73 -25.08 -4.99
C PRO A 232 -18.81 -26.16 -4.82
N HIS A 233 -19.24 -26.39 -3.60
CA HIS A 233 -20.24 -27.43 -3.29
C HIS A 233 -20.95 -27.15 -1.97
N LYS A 234 -22.23 -27.53 -1.89
CA LYS A 234 -23.03 -27.40 -0.65
C LYS A 234 -23.03 -28.70 0.12
N VAL A 235 -22.94 -28.61 1.44
CA VAL A 235 -23.02 -29.76 2.34
C VAL A 235 -24.35 -29.71 3.11
N SER A 236 -25.10 -30.79 3.01
CA SER A 236 -26.25 -31.11 3.86
C SER A 236 -25.88 -32.26 4.82
N ILE A 237 -26.82 -32.68 5.66
CA ILE A 237 -26.60 -33.71 6.70
C ILE A 237 -26.08 -35.02 6.08
N GLU A 238 -26.73 -35.49 5.02
CA GLU A 238 -26.43 -36.78 4.38
C GLU A 238 -25.93 -36.66 2.93
N PHE A 239 -25.85 -35.44 2.39
CA PHE A 239 -25.55 -35.25 0.97
C PHE A 239 -24.59 -34.08 0.71
N ILE A 240 -23.80 -34.20 -0.36
CA ILE A 240 -23.08 -33.11 -0.99
C ILE A 240 -23.73 -32.80 -2.33
N ILE A 241 -23.97 -31.52 -2.59
CA ILE A 241 -24.71 -31.05 -3.75
C ILE A 241 -23.80 -30.17 -4.60
N LEU A 242 -23.59 -30.58 -5.85
CA LEU A 242 -23.00 -29.78 -6.92
C LEU A 242 -24.14 -29.21 -7.75
N GLU A 243 -24.23 -27.88 -7.89
CA GLU A 243 -25.36 -27.20 -8.51
C GLU A 243 -24.98 -26.49 -9.82
N ASN A 244 -25.96 -26.35 -10.71
CA ASN A 244 -25.97 -25.49 -11.89
C ASN A 244 -24.74 -25.67 -12.78
N GLU A 245 -23.91 -24.63 -12.92
CA GLU A 245 -22.75 -24.59 -13.84
C GLU A 245 -21.76 -25.72 -13.57
N ILE A 246 -21.58 -26.13 -12.31
CA ILE A 246 -20.64 -27.19 -11.94
C ILE A 246 -21.16 -28.54 -12.41
N ALA A 247 -22.45 -28.80 -12.17
CA ALA A 247 -23.11 -30.02 -12.62
C ALA A 247 -23.12 -30.11 -14.16
N GLN A 248 -23.41 -28.99 -14.83
CA GLN A 248 -23.36 -28.89 -16.29
C GLN A 248 -21.95 -29.08 -16.84
N THR A 249 -20.93 -28.52 -16.17
CA THR A 249 -19.53 -28.68 -16.58
C THR A 249 -19.09 -30.13 -16.49
N LEU A 250 -19.41 -30.83 -15.39
CA LEU A 250 -19.10 -32.26 -15.23
C LEU A 250 -19.88 -33.12 -16.23
N SER A 251 -21.14 -32.77 -16.50
CA SER A 251 -21.95 -33.44 -17.52
C SER A 251 -21.36 -33.25 -18.92
N LEU A 252 -20.90 -32.05 -19.27
CA LEU A 252 -20.21 -31.79 -20.53
C LEU A 252 -18.90 -32.59 -20.62
N LEU A 253 -18.04 -32.50 -19.59
CA LEU A 253 -16.73 -33.14 -19.56
C LEU A 253 -16.84 -34.65 -19.77
N PHE A 254 -17.73 -35.31 -19.03
CA PHE A 254 -17.86 -36.77 -19.05
C PHE A 254 -19.00 -37.27 -19.95
N ASN A 255 -19.64 -36.39 -20.72
CA ASN A 255 -20.79 -36.67 -21.57
C ASN A 255 -21.92 -37.41 -20.83
N LEU A 256 -22.28 -36.91 -19.63
CA LEU A 256 -23.23 -37.55 -18.73
C LEU A 256 -24.66 -37.23 -19.14
N LYS A 257 -25.37 -38.24 -19.65
CA LYS A 257 -26.83 -38.20 -19.80
C LYS A 257 -27.50 -38.99 -18.70
N GLU A 258 -26.90 -40.11 -18.30
CA GLU A 258 -27.34 -40.99 -17.21
C GLU A 258 -26.15 -41.39 -16.33
N ILE A 259 -26.42 -41.84 -15.10
CA ILE A 259 -25.33 -42.22 -14.17
C ILE A 259 -24.56 -43.46 -14.68
N GLU A 260 -25.20 -44.29 -15.51
CA GLU A 260 -24.59 -45.42 -16.21
C GLU A 260 -23.44 -44.99 -17.11
N ASP A 261 -23.47 -43.77 -17.67
CA ASP A 261 -22.38 -43.25 -18.51
C ASP A 261 -21.10 -43.07 -17.68
N LEU A 262 -21.23 -42.59 -16.45
CA LEU A 262 -20.14 -42.49 -15.47
C LEU A 262 -19.56 -43.86 -15.12
N LYS A 263 -20.42 -44.89 -15.00
CA LYS A 263 -19.97 -46.26 -14.68
C LYS A 263 -19.10 -46.86 -15.78
N ARG A 264 -19.37 -46.52 -17.04
CA ARG A 264 -18.63 -46.98 -18.24
C ARG A 264 -17.25 -46.35 -18.40
N ILE A 265 -16.97 -45.23 -17.74
CA ILE A 265 -15.67 -44.55 -17.81
C ILE A 265 -14.61 -45.39 -17.09
N ILE A 266 -13.53 -45.69 -17.83
CA ILE A 266 -12.32 -46.32 -17.33
C ILE A 266 -11.21 -45.28 -17.38
N LEU A 267 -10.56 -45.04 -16.23
CA LEU A 267 -9.46 -44.10 -16.13
C LEU A 267 -8.19 -44.71 -16.76
N PRO A 268 -7.44 -43.95 -17.57
CA PRO A 268 -6.19 -44.42 -18.15
C PRO A 268 -5.13 -44.65 -17.07
N GLU A 269 -4.48 -45.81 -17.08
CA GLU A 269 -3.40 -46.14 -16.13
C GLU A 269 -2.06 -45.50 -16.51
N THR A 270 -1.91 -45.07 -17.76
CA THR A 270 -0.67 -44.49 -18.32
C THR A 270 -0.56 -42.98 -18.17
N ALA A 271 -1.57 -42.30 -17.64
CA ALA A 271 -1.54 -40.84 -17.46
C ALA A 271 -0.51 -40.44 -16.38
N VAL A 272 0.21 -39.34 -16.60
CA VAL A 272 1.23 -38.86 -15.63
C VAL A 272 0.58 -38.08 -14.49
N ASN A 273 -0.52 -37.39 -14.77
CA ASN A 273 -1.25 -36.58 -13.80
C ASN A 273 -2.77 -36.64 -14.02
N ALA A 274 -3.53 -36.16 -13.03
CA ALA A 274 -4.99 -36.21 -13.09
C ALA A 274 -5.58 -35.36 -14.23
N LEU A 275 -4.95 -34.25 -14.62
CA LEU A 275 -5.42 -33.43 -15.73
C LEU A 275 -5.31 -34.16 -17.08
N GLU A 276 -4.21 -34.85 -17.33
CA GLU A 276 -4.03 -35.71 -18.51
C GLU A 276 -5.03 -36.87 -18.52
N ALA A 277 -5.25 -37.50 -17.36
CA ALA A 277 -6.23 -38.57 -17.24
C ALA A 277 -7.64 -38.09 -17.59
N ILE A 278 -8.02 -36.89 -17.15
CA ILE A 278 -9.32 -36.30 -17.49
C ILE A 278 -9.39 -35.92 -18.96
N ASN A 279 -8.35 -35.28 -19.51
CA ASN A 279 -8.30 -34.89 -20.92
C ASN A 279 -8.42 -36.08 -21.89
N ALA A 280 -8.00 -37.28 -21.47
CA ALA A 280 -8.11 -38.50 -22.26
C ALA A 280 -9.54 -39.08 -22.30
N ILE A 281 -10.34 -38.83 -21.27
CA ILE A 281 -11.72 -39.33 -21.16
C ILE A 281 -12.76 -38.25 -21.50
N SER A 282 -12.35 -36.98 -21.51
CA SER A 282 -13.26 -35.86 -21.66
C SER A 282 -13.61 -35.55 -23.12
N SER A 283 -14.85 -35.12 -23.35
CA SER A 283 -15.34 -34.66 -24.65
C SER A 283 -14.65 -33.38 -25.16
N VAL A 284 -14.15 -32.56 -24.22
CA VAL A 284 -13.49 -31.28 -24.45
C VAL A 284 -12.17 -31.23 -23.71
N LYS A 285 -11.15 -30.57 -24.28
CA LYS A 285 -9.84 -30.45 -23.63
C LYS A 285 -9.89 -29.42 -22.51
N MET A 286 -9.15 -29.64 -21.43
CA MET A 286 -8.91 -28.67 -20.37
C MET A 286 -7.43 -28.32 -20.28
N LYS A 287 -7.16 -27.07 -19.92
CA LYS A 287 -5.82 -26.59 -19.57
C LYS A 287 -5.67 -26.44 -18.05
N ASP A 288 -4.42 -26.37 -17.62
CA ASP A 288 -4.09 -26.20 -16.21
C ASP A 288 -4.50 -24.81 -15.70
N LYS A 289 -5.52 -24.77 -14.84
CA LYS A 289 -5.98 -23.56 -14.17
C LYS A 289 -5.00 -23.05 -13.11
N SER A 290 -4.17 -23.93 -12.53
CA SER A 290 -3.37 -23.60 -11.34
C SER A 290 -2.14 -22.74 -11.66
N GLY A 291 -1.50 -22.97 -12.81
CA GLY A 291 -0.29 -22.26 -13.20
C GLY A 291 0.80 -22.33 -12.15
N THR A 292 1.26 -21.16 -11.69
CA THR A 292 2.30 -21.01 -10.67
C THR A 292 1.76 -20.23 -9.46
N PHE A 293 1.88 -20.81 -8.26
CA PHE A 293 1.56 -20.11 -7.01
C PHE A 293 2.70 -19.18 -6.59
N ILE A 294 2.38 -17.97 -6.13
CA ILE A 294 3.35 -16.99 -5.65
C ILE A 294 3.15 -16.75 -4.16
N GLY A 295 4.23 -16.91 -3.38
CA GLY A 295 4.25 -16.56 -1.97
C GLY A 295 4.29 -15.04 -1.78
N ALA A 296 3.47 -14.55 -0.84
CA ALA A 296 3.46 -13.14 -0.45
C ALA A 296 3.37 -12.99 1.07
N ARG A 297 3.93 -11.90 1.58
CA ARG A 297 3.91 -11.50 2.99
C ARG A 297 3.56 -10.02 3.08
N MET A 298 2.71 -9.66 4.04
CA MET A 298 2.49 -8.25 4.37
C MET A 298 3.80 -7.57 4.84
N GLY A 299 4.13 -6.47 4.18
CA GLY A 299 5.24 -5.58 4.49
C GLY A 299 4.77 -4.42 5.36
N ARG A 300 4.79 -3.22 4.79
CA ARG A 300 4.31 -1.99 5.43
C ARG A 300 2.83 -1.74 5.06
N PRO A 301 2.00 -1.28 6.00
CA PRO A 301 0.66 -0.78 5.65
C PRO A 301 0.79 0.50 4.83
N GLU A 302 -0.31 0.90 4.19
CA GLU A 302 -0.43 2.15 3.46
C GLU A 302 -0.15 3.36 4.38
N LYS A 303 0.07 4.57 3.85
CA LYS A 303 0.27 5.78 4.65
C LYS A 303 -0.27 7.00 3.90
N ALA A 304 -1.05 7.83 4.60
CA ALA A 304 -1.44 9.16 4.15
C ALA A 304 -1.56 10.06 5.38
N LYS A 305 -0.59 10.94 5.61
CA LYS A 305 -0.63 11.87 6.76
C LYS A 305 0.29 13.08 6.59
N MET A 306 -0.09 14.19 7.23
CA MET A 306 0.78 15.36 7.37
C MET A 306 2.07 15.01 8.15
N ARG A 307 3.22 15.39 7.59
CA ARG A 307 4.53 15.15 8.20
C ARG A 307 4.70 16.06 9.43
N LYS A 308 5.02 15.45 10.57
CA LYS A 308 5.30 16.16 11.82
C LYS A 308 6.71 15.83 12.28
N MET A 309 7.52 16.87 12.53
CA MET A 309 8.80 16.69 13.20
C MET A 309 8.59 16.37 14.70
N ASP A 310 9.63 15.86 15.35
CA ASP A 310 9.62 15.66 16.80
C ASP A 310 9.33 16.96 17.55
N GLY A 311 8.32 16.93 18.41
CA GLY A 311 7.79 18.11 19.11
C GLY A 311 6.75 18.91 18.31
N SER A 312 6.50 18.55 17.06
CA SER A 312 5.49 19.14 16.17
C SER A 312 5.54 20.68 16.13
N PRO A 313 6.70 21.27 15.77
CA PRO A 313 6.84 22.72 15.69
C PRO A 313 5.95 23.29 14.59
N GLN A 314 5.47 24.51 14.81
CA GLN A 314 4.74 25.31 13.82
C GLN A 314 5.60 26.49 13.32
N ALA A 315 6.60 26.87 14.11
CA ALA A 315 7.60 27.86 13.75
C ALA A 315 9.02 27.31 13.95
N LEU A 316 9.93 27.61 13.02
CA LEU A 316 11.37 27.39 13.22
C LEU A 316 11.97 28.53 14.05
N PHE A 317 11.43 28.73 15.25
CA PHE A 317 11.86 29.74 16.21
C PHE A 317 12.09 29.06 17.58
N PRO A 318 13.24 29.28 18.21
CA PRO A 318 13.60 28.58 19.43
C PRO A 318 12.83 29.10 20.64
N VAL A 319 12.34 28.19 21.48
CA VAL A 319 11.68 28.50 22.76
C VAL A 319 12.53 28.09 23.99
N GLY A 320 13.73 27.53 23.77
CA GLY A 320 14.68 27.22 24.83
C GLY A 320 14.16 26.21 25.86
N GLU A 321 14.60 26.35 27.11
CA GLU A 321 14.09 25.60 28.26
C GLU A 321 12.77 26.17 28.79
N GLU A 322 12.54 27.44 28.50
CA GLU A 322 11.38 28.22 28.92
C GLU A 322 10.07 27.77 28.24
N GLY A 323 10.15 27.10 27.09
CA GLY A 323 9.01 26.49 26.41
C GLY A 323 8.47 25.19 27.06
N ASP A 324 9.06 24.74 28.17
CA ASP A 324 8.72 23.50 28.88
C ASP A 324 8.76 22.23 27.99
N ARG A 325 8.27 21.09 28.48
CA ARG A 325 8.23 19.81 27.76
C ARG A 325 7.54 19.91 26.40
N MET A 326 6.50 20.73 26.30
CA MET A 326 5.68 20.90 25.09
C MET A 326 6.31 21.83 24.04
N ARG A 327 7.43 22.49 24.36
CA ARG A 327 8.11 23.47 23.49
C ARG A 327 7.15 24.58 23.04
N SER A 328 6.34 25.07 23.98
CA SER A 328 5.26 26.02 23.71
C SER A 328 5.68 27.47 23.89
N PHE A 329 5.18 28.37 23.04
CA PHE A 329 5.36 29.81 23.22
C PHE A 329 4.61 30.32 24.45
N GLN A 330 3.45 29.74 24.78
CA GLN A 330 2.67 30.11 25.95
C GLN A 330 3.47 29.97 27.25
N ALA A 331 4.18 28.85 27.43
CA ALA A 331 5.08 28.68 28.58
C ALA A 331 6.22 29.71 28.58
N ALA A 332 6.84 29.95 27.42
CA ALA A 332 7.89 30.95 27.29
C ALA A 332 7.41 32.38 27.58
N LEU A 333 6.17 32.73 27.22
CA LEU A 333 5.55 34.03 27.48
C LEU A 333 5.30 34.27 28.97
N VAL A 334 4.94 33.24 29.73
CA VAL A 334 4.85 33.31 31.21
C VAL A 334 6.22 33.61 31.81
N GLY A 335 7.27 32.95 31.31
CA GLY A 335 8.65 33.23 31.71
C GLY A 335 9.17 34.61 31.26
N GLY A 336 8.55 35.20 30.23
CA GLY A 336 8.84 36.54 29.71
C GLY A 336 10.14 36.67 28.93
N LYS A 337 10.95 35.60 28.83
CA LYS A 337 12.22 35.60 28.10
C LYS A 337 12.51 34.22 27.52
N VAL A 338 13.35 34.19 26.49
CA VAL A 338 13.90 32.95 25.93
C VAL A 338 15.41 33.09 25.81
N THR A 339 16.15 32.11 26.33
CA THR A 339 17.61 32.06 26.18
C THR A 339 17.99 30.90 25.25
N ALA A 340 18.48 31.21 24.05
CA ALA A 340 18.91 30.22 23.06
C ALA A 340 20.06 30.76 22.19
N ASP A 341 20.60 29.93 21.30
CA ASP A 341 21.53 30.39 20.27
C ASP A 341 20.76 31.13 19.17
N PHE A 342 21.09 32.41 19.00
CA PHE A 342 20.48 33.32 18.03
C PHE A 342 21.56 33.97 17.15
N PRO A 343 21.20 34.43 15.93
CA PRO A 343 22.14 35.11 15.05
C PRO A 343 22.48 36.50 15.61
N LEU A 344 23.73 36.92 15.47
CA LEU A 344 24.21 38.22 15.93
C LEU A 344 23.96 39.29 14.85
N LEU A 345 22.80 39.93 14.88
CA LEU A 345 22.41 40.95 13.90
C LEU A 345 22.19 42.30 14.59
N TYR A 346 22.67 43.39 13.97
CA TYR A 346 22.54 44.76 14.50
C TYR A 346 21.97 45.73 13.47
N CYS A 347 20.85 46.37 13.80
CA CYS A 347 20.26 47.40 12.97
C CYS A 347 20.93 48.75 13.23
N GLN A 348 21.55 49.36 12.21
CA GLN A 348 22.18 50.68 12.34
C GLN A 348 21.17 51.81 12.59
N LYS A 349 19.99 51.73 11.95
CA LYS A 349 18.94 52.76 12.03
C LYS A 349 18.27 52.79 13.42
N CYS A 350 17.89 51.62 13.94
CA CYS A 350 17.27 51.51 15.26
C CYS A 350 18.27 51.40 16.40
N LYS A 351 19.56 51.22 16.10
CA LYS A 351 20.64 51.01 17.07
C LYS A 351 20.34 49.88 18.07
N LYS A 352 19.71 48.80 17.59
CA LYS A 352 19.31 47.63 18.39
C LYS A 352 19.78 46.34 17.74
N ASN A 353 20.09 45.36 18.59
CA ASN A 353 20.29 43.98 18.14
C ASN A 353 18.94 43.37 17.77
N THR A 354 18.92 42.53 16.75
CA THR A 354 17.73 41.80 16.29
C THR A 354 18.09 40.35 16.02
N VAL A 355 17.10 39.48 15.95
CA VAL A 355 17.26 38.07 15.57
C VAL A 355 16.77 37.77 14.15
N TYR A 356 16.13 38.74 13.48
CA TYR A 356 15.61 38.60 12.13
C TYR A 356 16.52 39.22 11.07
N LEU A 357 16.49 38.65 9.86
CA LEU A 357 17.26 39.14 8.70
C LEU A 357 16.81 40.51 8.18
N ARG A 358 15.65 41.00 8.63
CA ARG A 358 15.16 42.37 8.46
C ARG A 358 14.74 42.88 9.83
N CYS A 359 15.12 44.12 10.15
CA CYS A 359 14.75 44.74 11.42
C CYS A 359 13.22 44.77 11.58
N GLU A 360 12.74 44.24 12.69
CA GLU A 360 11.34 44.14 13.06
C GLU A 360 10.66 45.50 13.31
N ILE A 361 11.45 46.56 13.52
CA ILE A 361 10.97 47.92 13.78
C ILE A 361 10.97 48.77 12.50
N CYS A 362 12.06 48.75 11.73
CA CYS A 362 12.25 49.67 10.60
C CYS A 362 12.37 49.00 9.22
N GLY A 363 12.39 47.67 9.14
CA GLY A 363 12.48 46.90 7.89
C GLY A 363 13.88 46.85 7.24
N GLU A 364 14.83 47.67 7.68
CA GLU A 364 16.20 47.70 7.13
C GLU A 364 16.96 46.40 7.37
N LYS A 365 17.85 46.04 6.43
CA LYS A 365 18.72 44.87 6.54
C LYS A 365 19.78 45.11 7.64
N PRO A 366 19.78 44.34 8.73
CA PRO A 366 20.78 44.49 9.79
C PRO A 366 22.18 44.06 9.33
N LEU A 367 23.22 44.58 10.00
CA LEU A 367 24.58 44.13 9.81
C LEU A 367 24.84 42.86 10.62
N GLN A 368 25.49 41.88 9.98
CA GLN A 368 25.99 40.68 10.65
C GLN A 368 27.18 41.02 11.53
N LYS A 369 27.08 40.70 12.82
CA LYS A 369 28.18 40.73 13.76
C LYS A 369 28.72 39.31 13.96
N TYR A 370 29.93 39.26 14.48
CA TYR A 370 30.64 38.03 14.80
C TYR A 370 31.05 38.04 16.27
N HIS A 371 31.31 36.88 16.83
CA HIS A 371 31.71 36.69 18.21
C HIS A 371 32.96 35.82 18.28
N CYS A 372 33.98 36.32 18.97
CA CYS A 372 35.19 35.60 19.33
C CYS A 372 35.15 35.29 20.82
N LYS A 373 35.51 34.06 21.20
CA LYS A 373 35.59 33.66 22.62
C LYS A 373 36.52 34.53 23.46
N PHE A 374 37.54 35.13 22.85
CA PHE A 374 38.55 35.95 23.55
C PHE A 374 38.32 37.46 23.38
N CYS A 375 37.92 37.91 22.20
CA CYS A 375 37.75 39.34 21.90
C CYS A 375 36.32 39.85 22.05
N GLY A 376 35.33 38.98 22.27
CA GLY A 376 33.92 39.36 22.29
C GLY A 376 33.38 39.66 20.88
N ASP A 377 32.48 40.64 20.79
CA ASP A 377 31.76 40.95 19.55
C ASP A 377 32.63 41.77 18.57
N LEU A 378 32.72 41.29 17.34
CA LEU A 378 33.55 41.80 16.25
C LEU A 378 32.69 42.13 15.02
N SER A 379 33.18 43.05 14.21
CA SER A 379 32.58 43.40 12.91
C SER A 379 33.13 42.60 11.73
N LYS A 380 34.16 41.77 11.96
CA LYS A 380 34.86 40.98 10.92
C LYS A 380 34.79 39.49 11.21
N GLU A 381 34.70 38.69 10.14
CA GLU A 381 34.58 37.22 10.19
C GLU A 381 35.86 36.51 10.67
N GLN A 382 37.01 37.16 10.48
CA GLN A 382 38.30 36.64 10.93
C GLN A 382 38.83 37.46 12.11
N CYS A 383 39.20 36.75 13.17
CA CYS A 383 39.90 37.30 14.33
C CYS A 383 41.31 36.71 14.38
N GLN A 384 42.22 37.36 15.09
CA GLN A 384 43.57 36.85 15.35
C GLN A 384 43.56 35.49 16.09
N HIS A 385 42.46 35.16 16.78
CA HIS A 385 42.27 33.89 17.51
C HIS A 385 41.57 32.79 16.69
N GLY A 386 41.44 32.96 15.36
CA GLY A 386 40.82 31.98 14.47
C GLY A 386 39.41 32.36 13.98
N PRO A 387 38.64 31.39 13.41
CA PRO A 387 37.33 31.66 12.82
C PRO A 387 36.32 32.06 13.89
N THR A 388 35.66 33.21 13.68
CA THR A 388 34.63 33.75 14.58
C THR A 388 33.27 33.09 14.32
N ARG A 389 32.36 33.19 15.29
CA ARG A 389 30.98 32.69 15.15
C ARG A 389 30.03 33.83 14.84
N ASN A 390 29.04 33.62 13.98
CA ASN A 390 28.03 34.61 13.63
C ASN A 390 26.74 34.50 14.47
N PHE A 391 26.77 33.65 15.50
CA PHE A 391 25.69 33.43 16.46
C PHE A 391 26.27 33.36 17.88
N GLY A 392 25.40 33.52 18.87
CA GLY A 392 25.75 33.37 20.27
C GLY A 392 24.52 33.09 21.13
N LYS A 393 24.76 32.72 22.39
CA LYS A 393 23.70 32.49 23.37
C LYS A 393 23.17 33.83 23.86
N ILE A 394 21.98 34.22 23.38
CA ILE A 394 21.36 35.52 23.66
C ILE A 394 20.04 35.28 24.40
N THR A 395 19.73 36.18 25.34
CA THR A 395 18.41 36.23 25.98
C THR A 395 17.57 37.30 25.30
N ILE A 396 16.42 36.90 24.77
CA ILE A 396 15.48 37.80 24.10
C ILE A 396 14.20 37.94 24.92
N ASP A 397 13.57 39.12 24.82
CA ASP A 397 12.21 39.33 25.31
C ASP A 397 11.23 38.73 24.29
N ILE A 398 10.64 37.59 24.64
CA ILE A 398 9.71 36.88 23.75
C ILE A 398 8.36 37.59 23.61
N LYS A 399 7.95 38.39 24.61
CA LYS A 399 6.69 39.15 24.54
C LYS A 399 6.76 40.18 23.42
N HIS A 400 7.89 40.87 23.31
CA HIS A 400 8.14 41.81 22.21
C HIS A 400 7.91 41.18 20.83
N TYR A 401 8.54 40.03 20.56
CA TYR A 401 8.42 39.34 19.27
C TYR A 401 7.02 38.75 19.04
N PHE A 402 6.37 38.27 20.10
CA PHE A 402 5.02 37.73 20.02
C PHE A 402 3.97 38.81 19.73
N ASP A 403 4.04 39.95 20.42
CA ASP A 403 3.14 41.09 20.20
C ASP A 403 3.30 41.68 18.81
N LEU A 404 4.55 41.77 18.31
CA LEU A 404 4.82 42.15 16.93
C LEU A 404 4.21 41.17 15.93
N ALA A 405 4.32 39.87 16.17
CA ALA A 405 3.72 38.85 15.31
C ALA A 405 2.18 38.93 15.31
N MET A 406 1.56 39.15 16.48
CA MET A 406 0.12 39.37 16.61
C MET A 406 -0.34 40.62 15.86
N LYS A 407 0.41 41.72 15.96
CA LYS A 407 0.14 42.96 15.24
C LYS A 407 0.28 42.79 13.73
N GLN A 408 1.35 42.15 13.26
CA GLN A 408 1.58 41.89 11.82
C GLN A 408 0.51 41.00 11.20
N THR A 409 0.03 40.01 11.95
CA THR A 409 -1.01 39.09 11.47
C THR A 409 -2.43 39.59 11.69
N GLU A 410 -2.59 40.77 12.32
CA GLU A 410 -3.87 41.36 12.73
C GLU A 410 -4.75 40.39 13.53
N THR A 411 -4.11 39.49 14.29
CA THR A 411 -4.81 38.44 15.03
C THR A 411 -5.20 38.97 16.41
N LYS A 412 -6.50 38.97 16.74
CA LYS A 412 -6.99 39.46 18.04
C LYS A 412 -6.81 38.45 19.17
N MET A 413 -6.93 37.15 18.87
CA MET A 413 -6.76 36.05 19.84
C MET A 413 -5.78 35.04 19.28
N ALA A 414 -4.70 34.79 20.01
CA ALA A 414 -3.73 33.76 19.65
C ALA A 414 -4.33 32.36 19.86
N PRO A 415 -3.95 31.37 19.03
CA PRO A 415 -4.25 29.96 19.29
C PRO A 415 -3.76 29.51 20.67
N ASP A 416 -4.49 28.58 21.29
CA ASP A 416 -4.23 28.09 22.65
C ASP A 416 -2.83 27.49 22.82
N LEU A 417 -2.30 26.85 21.78
CA LEU A 417 -1.00 26.21 21.81
C LEU A 417 -0.24 26.48 20.51
N ILE A 418 0.89 27.16 20.64
CA ILE A 418 1.83 27.39 19.54
C ILE A 418 3.15 26.73 19.91
N LYS A 419 3.69 25.90 19.02
CA LYS A 419 4.93 25.15 19.28
C LYS A 419 6.11 25.67 18.46
N GLY A 420 7.23 25.86 19.12
CA GLY A 420 8.52 26.20 18.51
C GLY A 420 9.50 25.02 18.53
N VAL A 421 10.75 25.31 18.22
CA VAL A 421 11.86 24.35 18.33
C VAL A 421 12.60 24.55 19.66
N ARG A 422 13.31 23.53 20.16
CA ARG A 422 14.17 23.73 21.36
C ARG A 422 15.36 24.65 21.06
N GLY A 423 15.94 24.49 19.88
CA GLY A 423 17.04 25.27 19.34
C GLY A 423 17.09 25.11 17.83
N THR A 424 17.67 26.07 17.14
CA THR A 424 17.93 25.99 15.70
C THR A 424 19.13 25.07 15.43
N SER A 425 19.06 24.29 14.35
CA SER A 425 20.11 23.33 13.96
C SER A 425 20.89 23.75 12.72
N ASN A 426 20.58 24.91 12.14
CA ASN A 426 21.23 25.45 10.95
C ASN A 426 22.54 26.17 11.30
N LYS A 427 23.42 26.34 10.30
CA LYS A 427 24.80 26.81 10.48
C LYS A 427 24.92 28.15 11.23
N ASN A 428 24.00 29.06 10.94
CA ASN A 428 24.05 30.45 11.42
C ASN A 428 23.00 30.72 12.51
N HIS A 429 22.27 29.69 12.96
CA HIS A 429 21.18 29.82 13.93
C HIS A 429 20.05 30.78 13.51
N PHE A 430 19.88 31.04 12.21
CA PHE A 430 18.80 31.89 11.70
C PHE A 430 17.43 31.32 12.07
N VAL A 431 16.53 32.22 12.45
CA VAL A 431 15.17 31.88 12.89
C VAL A 431 14.14 32.30 11.86
N GLU A 432 13.04 31.56 11.79
CA GLU A 432 11.88 31.96 11.01
C GLU A 432 11.11 33.11 11.69
N ASN A 433 10.45 33.97 10.91
CA ASN A 433 9.57 35.00 11.48
C ASN A 433 8.40 34.32 12.23
N LEU A 434 8.23 34.68 13.51
CA LEU A 434 7.22 34.11 14.40
C LEU A 434 5.78 34.29 13.87
N ALA A 435 5.52 35.36 13.12
CA ALA A 435 4.24 35.60 12.46
C ALA A 435 3.82 34.44 11.54
N LYS A 436 4.78 33.80 10.85
CA LYS A 436 4.50 32.59 10.04
C LYS A 436 4.03 31.43 10.94
N GLY A 437 4.70 31.24 12.07
CA GLY A 437 4.33 30.22 13.06
C GLY A 437 2.93 30.41 13.64
N LEU A 438 2.56 31.66 13.92
CA LEU A 438 1.22 32.02 14.40
C LEU A 438 0.13 31.70 13.36
N LEU A 439 0.36 32.05 12.08
CA LEU A 439 -0.56 31.71 11.00
C LEU A 439 -0.65 30.20 10.77
N ARG A 440 0.47 29.46 10.83
CA ARG A 440 0.44 27.99 10.75
C ARG A 440 -0.34 27.38 11.91
N ALA A 441 -0.18 27.90 13.12
CA ALA A 441 -0.94 27.45 14.28
C ALA A 441 -2.44 27.68 14.14
N LYS A 442 -2.85 28.85 13.60
CA LYS A 442 -4.25 29.16 13.29
C LYS A 442 -4.87 28.13 12.33
N HIS A 443 -4.09 27.65 11.36
CA HIS A 443 -4.53 26.66 10.36
C HIS A 443 -4.21 25.21 10.74
N ASN A 444 -3.71 24.96 11.97
CA ASN A 444 -3.27 23.65 12.45
C ASN A 444 -2.27 22.94 11.50
N LEU A 445 -1.29 23.70 11.00
CA LEU A 445 -0.23 23.22 10.10
C LEU A 445 1.10 23.13 10.84
N TYR A 446 1.93 22.15 10.49
CA TYR A 446 3.26 21.98 11.10
C TYR A 446 4.35 22.21 10.06
N VAL A 447 5.44 22.81 10.53
CA VAL A 447 6.58 23.15 9.69
C VAL A 447 7.61 22.03 9.70
N ASN A 448 8.20 21.74 8.54
CA ASN A 448 9.34 20.85 8.41
C ASN A 448 10.67 21.60 8.53
N LYS A 449 11.79 20.87 8.60
CA LYS A 449 13.15 21.40 8.83
C LYS A 449 13.60 22.51 7.87
N ASP A 450 12.99 22.61 6.70
CA ASP A 450 13.33 23.54 5.63
C ASP A 450 12.35 24.72 5.52
N GLY A 451 11.35 24.80 6.40
CA GLY A 451 10.31 25.84 6.42
C GLY A 451 9.02 25.45 5.69
N THR A 452 9.01 24.31 4.98
CA THR A 452 7.87 23.88 4.16
C THR A 452 6.86 23.03 4.93
N ILE A 453 5.64 22.91 4.41
CA ILE A 453 4.59 22.01 4.90
C ILE A 453 4.52 20.80 3.97
N ARG A 454 4.49 19.60 4.54
CA ARG A 454 4.56 18.35 3.77
C ARG A 454 3.47 17.36 4.14
N TYR A 455 2.95 16.67 3.13
CA TYR A 455 2.02 15.57 3.28
C TYR A 455 2.65 14.28 2.75
N ASP A 456 2.82 13.27 3.60
CA ASP A 456 3.40 11.97 3.22
C ASP A 456 2.30 11.02 2.74
N CYS A 457 2.51 10.38 1.60
CA CYS A 457 1.60 9.41 0.99
C CYS A 457 2.35 8.24 0.35
N THR A 458 1.76 7.04 0.38
CA THR A 458 2.29 5.85 -0.31
C THR A 458 2.16 6.01 -1.82
N GLU A 459 3.20 5.70 -2.58
CA GLU A 459 3.18 5.83 -4.04
C GLU A 459 2.44 4.68 -4.72
N MET A 460 1.58 5.01 -5.70
CA MET A 460 0.79 4.04 -6.45
C MET A 460 0.66 4.48 -7.91
N PRO A 461 1.00 3.62 -8.88
CA PRO A 461 0.95 3.99 -10.29
C PRO A 461 -0.48 3.89 -10.82
N ILE A 462 -0.81 4.78 -11.75
CA ILE A 462 -2.04 4.73 -12.53
C ILE A 462 -1.78 5.34 -13.91
N THR A 463 -2.33 4.74 -14.96
CA THR A 463 -2.28 5.31 -16.32
C THR A 463 -3.63 5.82 -16.79
N HIS A 464 -4.73 5.31 -16.21
CA HIS A 464 -6.08 5.65 -16.62
C HIS A 464 -7.02 5.77 -15.42
N PHE A 465 -7.96 6.70 -15.48
CA PHE A 465 -8.94 6.95 -14.42
C PHE A 465 -10.32 7.27 -15.00
N LYS A 466 -11.37 7.13 -14.18
CA LYS A 466 -12.71 7.66 -14.47
C LYS A 466 -12.95 8.93 -13.64
N PRO A 467 -13.64 9.95 -14.16
CA PRO A 467 -14.01 11.15 -13.41
C PRO A 467 -14.67 10.86 -12.05
N VAL A 468 -15.56 9.85 -11.99
CA VAL A 468 -16.26 9.45 -10.75
C VAL A 468 -15.30 8.92 -9.67
N GLU A 469 -14.17 8.34 -10.05
CA GLU A 469 -13.21 7.74 -9.12
C GLU A 469 -12.39 8.78 -8.35
N ILE A 470 -12.28 9.99 -8.90
CA ILE A 470 -11.42 11.06 -8.37
C ILE A 470 -12.22 12.25 -7.85
N ASN A 471 -13.55 12.14 -7.82
CA ASN A 471 -14.48 13.15 -7.35
C ASN A 471 -14.30 14.53 -8.03
N THR A 472 -13.99 14.55 -9.32
CA THR A 472 -13.82 15.79 -10.11
C THR A 472 -14.90 15.91 -11.16
N SER A 473 -15.48 17.12 -11.31
CA SER A 473 -16.50 17.36 -12.31
C SER A 473 -15.93 17.31 -13.74
N MET A 474 -16.74 16.82 -14.68
CA MET A 474 -16.33 16.73 -16.09
C MET A 474 -16.00 18.10 -16.69
N GLU A 475 -16.74 19.15 -16.31
CA GLU A 475 -16.45 20.52 -16.73
C GLU A 475 -15.04 20.96 -16.32
N LYS A 476 -14.63 20.64 -15.09
CA LYS A 476 -13.30 20.96 -14.60
C LYS A 476 -12.23 20.14 -15.31
N LEU A 477 -12.48 18.86 -15.60
CA LEU A 477 -11.56 18.02 -16.37
C LEU A 477 -11.38 18.55 -17.80
N ARG A 478 -12.46 18.97 -18.47
CA ARG A 478 -12.37 19.64 -19.79
C ARG A 478 -11.52 20.90 -19.72
N GLN A 479 -11.70 21.75 -18.70
CA GLN A 479 -10.84 22.92 -18.48
C GLN A 479 -9.36 22.57 -18.26
N LEU A 480 -9.07 21.38 -17.72
CA LEU A 480 -7.70 20.89 -17.50
C LEU A 480 -7.08 20.26 -18.76
N GLY A 481 -7.85 20.12 -19.84
CA GLY A 481 -7.41 19.57 -21.13
C GLY A 481 -7.82 18.13 -21.39
N TYR A 482 -8.80 17.58 -20.65
CA TYR A 482 -9.37 16.26 -20.86
C TYR A 482 -10.67 16.35 -21.66
N GLU A 483 -10.55 16.23 -22.99
CA GLU A 483 -11.69 16.37 -23.90
C GLU A 483 -12.22 15.05 -24.43
N LEU A 484 -11.32 14.06 -24.61
CA LEU A 484 -11.60 12.77 -25.23
C LEU A 484 -11.29 11.63 -24.28
N ASP A 485 -12.06 10.55 -24.39
CA ASP A 485 -11.80 9.28 -23.72
C ASP A 485 -10.78 8.41 -24.50
N ILE A 486 -10.44 7.24 -23.95
CA ILE A 486 -9.51 6.28 -24.58
C ILE A 486 -9.94 5.77 -25.97
N TYR A 487 -11.22 5.92 -26.33
CA TYR A 487 -11.77 5.54 -27.63
C TYR A 487 -11.93 6.74 -28.57
N ASN A 488 -11.34 7.89 -28.22
CA ASN A 488 -11.47 9.18 -28.92
C ASN A 488 -12.91 9.71 -28.98
N LYS A 489 -13.78 9.32 -28.04
CA LYS A 489 -15.13 9.88 -27.92
C LYS A 489 -15.11 11.09 -26.97
N PRO A 490 -15.93 12.12 -27.21
CA PRO A 490 -16.05 13.26 -26.30
C PRO A 490 -16.40 12.82 -24.87
N LEU A 491 -15.81 13.48 -23.88
CA LEU A 491 -16.12 13.26 -22.47
C LEU A 491 -17.54 13.76 -22.18
N GLU A 492 -18.50 12.87 -22.01
CA GLU A 492 -19.93 13.15 -21.78
C GLU A 492 -20.45 12.53 -20.48
N THR A 493 -19.84 11.43 -20.02
CA THR A 493 -20.27 10.68 -18.83
C THR A 493 -19.14 10.51 -17.83
N ALA A 494 -19.48 10.41 -16.54
CA ALA A 494 -18.50 10.32 -15.46
C ALA A 494 -17.82 8.93 -15.34
N ASP A 495 -18.35 7.93 -16.08
CA ASP A 495 -17.84 6.55 -16.12
C ASP A 495 -16.88 6.30 -17.29
N GLN A 496 -16.71 7.26 -18.20
CA GLN A 496 -15.71 7.18 -19.26
C GLN A 496 -14.30 7.11 -18.69
N ILE A 497 -13.48 6.28 -19.33
CA ILE A 497 -12.08 6.09 -18.95
C ILE A 497 -11.23 7.11 -19.72
N LEU A 498 -10.45 7.89 -18.98
CA LEU A 498 -9.53 8.90 -19.50
C LEU A 498 -8.09 8.45 -19.26
N GLU A 499 -7.20 8.78 -20.20
CA GLU A 499 -5.76 8.55 -20.06
C GLU A 499 -5.12 9.67 -19.24
N LEU A 500 -4.41 9.33 -18.16
CA LEU A 500 -3.78 10.29 -17.26
C LEU A 500 -2.56 10.95 -17.92
N LYS A 501 -2.50 12.29 -17.91
CA LYS A 501 -1.33 13.01 -18.42
C LYS A 501 -0.14 12.83 -17.45
N PRO A 502 1.11 12.78 -17.96
CA PRO A 502 2.28 12.36 -17.18
C PRO A 502 2.59 13.14 -15.89
N GLN A 503 2.16 14.41 -15.77
CA GLN A 503 2.41 15.24 -14.57
C GLN A 503 1.14 15.55 -13.78
N ASP A 504 0.02 14.92 -14.11
CA ASP A 504 -1.21 15.04 -13.35
C ASP A 504 -1.21 14.01 -12.21
N VAL A 505 -1.64 14.45 -11.03
CA VAL A 505 -1.64 13.66 -9.80
C VAL A 505 -3.03 13.63 -9.17
N ILE A 506 -3.37 12.47 -8.63
CA ILE A 506 -4.59 12.22 -7.86
C ILE A 506 -4.14 11.95 -6.42
N LEU A 507 -4.64 12.75 -5.49
CA LEU A 507 -4.17 12.76 -4.10
C LEU A 507 -5.14 12.01 -3.18
N PRO A 508 -4.69 11.53 -2.01
CA PRO A 508 -5.56 10.81 -1.09
C PRO A 508 -6.55 11.75 -0.39
N GLY A 509 -7.83 11.63 -0.73
CA GLY A 509 -8.96 12.35 -0.13
C GLY A 509 -9.63 11.63 1.03
N PHE A 510 -9.28 10.37 1.28
CA PHE A 510 -9.93 9.56 2.33
C PHE A 510 -9.55 10.01 3.74
N ASN A 511 -10.57 10.37 4.53
CA ASN A 511 -10.41 10.62 5.96
C ASN A 511 -10.37 9.28 6.71
N SER A 512 -9.16 8.85 7.06
CA SER A 512 -8.92 7.61 7.82
C SER A 512 -8.73 7.93 9.32
N LEU A 513 -7.70 7.37 9.94
CA LEU A 513 -7.23 7.77 11.27
C LEU A 513 -6.46 9.10 11.24
N ASP A 514 -5.79 9.37 10.13
CA ASP A 514 -5.07 10.61 9.88
C ASP A 514 -5.88 11.53 8.93
N GLU A 515 -5.64 12.84 9.01
CA GLU A 515 -6.29 13.85 8.15
C GLU A 515 -5.95 13.64 6.66
N SER A 516 -6.94 13.81 5.78
CA SER A 516 -6.78 13.69 4.33
C SER A 516 -5.92 14.80 3.70
N ALA A 517 -5.39 14.53 2.51
CA ALA A 517 -4.57 15.50 1.77
C ALA A 517 -5.38 16.73 1.38
N ILE A 518 -6.65 16.54 0.99
CA ILE A 518 -7.54 17.63 0.57
C ILE A 518 -7.69 18.69 1.66
N GLN A 519 -7.92 18.28 2.91
CA GLN A 519 -8.06 19.18 4.04
C GLN A 519 -6.75 19.89 4.38
N VAL A 520 -5.64 19.16 4.41
CA VAL A 520 -4.31 19.73 4.74
C VAL A 520 -3.87 20.72 3.67
N MET A 521 -4.07 20.41 2.38
CA MET A 521 -3.70 21.29 1.27
C MET A 521 -4.59 22.51 1.19
N PHE A 522 -5.90 22.37 1.43
CA PHE A 522 -6.82 23.50 1.51
C PHE A 522 -6.42 24.48 2.62
N ARG A 523 -6.08 23.97 3.81
CA ARG A 523 -5.56 24.80 4.91
C ARG A 523 -4.21 25.43 4.56
N THR A 524 -3.34 24.70 3.86
CA THR A 524 -2.05 25.21 3.38
C THR A 524 -2.23 26.36 2.39
N ALA A 525 -3.18 26.26 1.46
CA ALA A 525 -3.51 27.33 0.52
C ALA A 525 -4.03 28.59 1.24
N LYS A 526 -4.95 28.42 2.21
CA LYS A 526 -5.44 29.53 3.05
C LYS A 526 -4.32 30.17 3.88
N PHE A 527 -3.41 29.37 4.40
CA PHE A 527 -2.22 29.85 5.09
C PHE A 527 -1.34 30.69 4.14
N VAL A 528 -1.10 30.25 2.91
CA VAL A 528 -0.32 30.99 1.92
C VAL A 528 -1.00 32.31 1.54
N ASP A 529 -2.31 32.32 1.35
CA ASP A 529 -3.06 33.55 1.04
C ASP A 529 -2.99 34.57 2.19
N GLU A 530 -3.25 34.13 3.43
CA GLU A 530 -3.11 35.01 4.60
C GLU A 530 -1.66 35.49 4.77
N LEU A 531 -0.68 34.63 4.48
CA LEU A 531 0.74 34.99 4.53
C LEU A 531 1.07 36.08 3.50
N LEU A 532 0.58 35.95 2.27
CA LEU A 532 0.77 36.95 1.20
C LEU A 532 0.13 38.29 1.56
N VAL A 533 -1.11 38.29 2.04
CA VAL A 533 -1.82 39.52 2.39
C VAL A 533 -1.23 40.21 3.61
N LYS A 534 -1.03 39.46 4.70
CA LYS A 534 -0.70 40.06 6.01
C LYS A 534 0.77 40.37 6.18
N ILE A 535 1.67 39.52 5.66
CA ILE A 535 3.12 39.68 5.86
C ILE A 535 3.78 40.32 4.64
N TYR A 536 3.37 39.92 3.43
CA TYR A 536 4.01 40.39 2.20
C TYR A 536 3.25 41.52 1.50
N HIS A 537 2.04 41.88 1.97
CA HIS A 537 1.17 42.92 1.39
C HIS A 537 0.92 42.72 -0.11
N GLN A 538 0.72 41.46 -0.51
CA GLN A 538 0.38 41.04 -1.87
C GLN A 538 -1.06 40.53 -1.93
N PRO A 539 -1.71 40.54 -3.10
CA PRO A 539 -3.01 39.90 -3.27
C PRO A 539 -2.93 38.39 -2.95
N PRO A 540 -4.03 37.76 -2.50
CA PRO A 540 -4.10 36.32 -2.33
C PRO A 540 -3.88 35.61 -3.66
N PHE A 541 -3.26 34.43 -3.63
CA PHE A 541 -2.91 33.67 -4.83
C PHE A 541 -3.95 32.60 -5.14
N TYR A 542 -4.34 31.79 -4.16
CA TYR A 542 -5.23 30.65 -4.37
C TYR A 542 -6.70 31.08 -4.33
N ASN A 543 -7.09 31.87 -3.33
CA ASN A 543 -8.45 32.40 -3.13
C ASN A 543 -9.53 31.31 -3.18
N LEU A 544 -9.26 30.16 -2.56
CA LEU A 544 -10.15 28.99 -2.60
C LEU A 544 -11.39 29.22 -1.73
N LYS A 545 -12.56 28.90 -2.29
CA LYS A 545 -13.84 28.94 -1.57
C LYS A 545 -14.19 27.57 -1.01
N ASN A 546 -13.97 26.53 -1.81
CA ASN A 546 -14.23 25.14 -1.46
C ASN A 546 -13.01 24.25 -1.74
N GLU A 547 -13.05 23.01 -1.29
CA GLU A 547 -11.97 22.05 -1.47
C GLU A 547 -11.77 21.62 -2.94
N GLY A 548 -12.84 21.62 -3.75
CA GLY A 548 -12.79 21.32 -5.19
C GLY A 548 -12.06 22.39 -6.02
N ASP A 549 -11.89 23.60 -5.49
CA ASP A 549 -11.11 24.66 -6.13
C ASP A 549 -9.60 24.32 -6.17
N LEU A 550 -9.15 23.30 -5.42
CA LEU A 550 -7.76 22.82 -5.49
C LEU A 550 -7.38 22.25 -6.87
N MET A 551 -8.35 21.87 -7.70
CA MET A 551 -8.11 21.27 -9.01
C MET A 551 -7.45 22.25 -9.98
N GLY A 552 -6.34 21.82 -10.56
CA GLY A 552 -5.49 22.60 -11.46
C GLY A 552 -4.34 23.32 -10.78
N HIS A 553 -4.30 23.38 -9.44
CA HIS A 553 -3.15 23.95 -8.74
C HIS A 553 -1.95 22.99 -8.76
N LEU A 554 -0.76 23.61 -8.76
CA LEU A 554 0.50 22.89 -8.84
C LEU A 554 1.03 22.50 -7.46
N VAL A 555 1.63 21.33 -7.41
CA VAL A 555 2.30 20.76 -6.25
C VAL A 555 3.72 20.35 -6.59
N ILE A 556 4.54 20.20 -5.56
CA ILE A 556 5.88 19.63 -5.65
C ILE A 556 5.84 18.25 -5.01
N GLY A 557 6.16 17.22 -5.79
CA GLY A 557 6.51 15.90 -5.30
C GLY A 557 7.96 15.86 -4.84
N LEU A 558 8.21 15.25 -3.69
CA LEU A 558 9.55 15.08 -3.15
C LEU A 558 9.65 13.76 -2.38
N ALA A 559 10.44 12.83 -2.90
CA ALA A 559 10.71 11.60 -2.21
C ALA A 559 11.76 11.78 -1.08
N PRO A 560 11.84 10.84 -0.12
CA PRO A 560 12.96 10.81 0.82
C PRO A 560 14.29 10.61 0.08
N HIS A 561 15.38 11.11 0.66
CA HIS A 561 16.74 10.96 0.11
C HIS A 561 17.00 11.61 -1.26
N ILE A 562 16.08 12.38 -1.83
CA ILE A 562 16.32 13.19 -3.03
C ILE A 562 16.34 14.68 -2.71
N SER A 563 16.81 15.49 -3.66
CA SER A 563 16.86 16.96 -3.54
C SER A 563 16.30 17.72 -4.73
N ALA A 564 15.91 17.01 -5.78
CA ALA A 564 15.12 17.55 -6.89
C ALA A 564 13.64 17.28 -6.60
N GLY A 565 12.85 18.34 -6.49
CA GLY A 565 11.39 18.22 -6.46
C GLY A 565 10.84 18.15 -7.88
N LEU A 566 9.74 17.41 -8.07
CA LEU A 566 9.08 17.29 -9.36
C LEU A 566 7.73 18.02 -9.34
N MET A 567 7.45 18.84 -10.33
CA MET A 567 6.14 19.48 -10.41
C MET A 567 5.06 18.47 -10.80
N GLY A 568 3.92 18.56 -10.14
CA GLY A 568 2.68 17.88 -10.53
C GLY A 568 1.50 18.84 -10.47
N ARG A 569 0.39 18.48 -11.11
CA ARG A 569 -0.87 19.24 -11.10
C ARG A 569 -1.98 18.38 -10.51
N ILE A 570 -2.71 18.93 -9.53
CA ILE A 570 -3.81 18.20 -8.89
C ILE A 570 -4.99 18.13 -9.86
N ILE A 571 -5.49 16.92 -10.14
CA ILE A 571 -6.68 16.72 -10.99
C ILE A 571 -7.85 16.09 -10.25
N GLY A 572 -7.64 15.52 -9.07
CA GLY A 572 -8.68 14.91 -8.26
C GLY A 572 -8.19 14.35 -6.93
N PHE A 573 -9.13 13.83 -6.15
CA PHE A 573 -8.86 13.12 -4.90
C PHE A 573 -9.55 11.75 -4.88
N SER A 574 -8.78 10.69 -4.62
CA SER A 574 -9.32 9.34 -4.46
C SER A 574 -9.78 9.08 -3.02
N GLU A 575 -10.59 8.05 -2.81
CA GLU A 575 -10.91 7.53 -1.47
C GLU A 575 -9.87 6.52 -0.97
N THR A 576 -8.69 6.50 -1.58
CA THR A 576 -7.56 5.67 -1.16
C THR A 576 -6.57 6.49 -0.33
N GLN A 577 -5.61 5.82 0.31
CA GLN A 577 -4.48 6.47 0.99
C GLN A 577 -3.22 6.57 0.10
N GLY A 578 -3.34 6.22 -1.18
CA GLY A 578 -2.25 6.27 -2.15
C GLY A 578 -2.15 7.61 -2.87
N LEU A 579 -0.93 8.00 -3.22
CA LEU A 579 -0.62 9.00 -4.24
C LEU A 579 -0.68 8.30 -5.59
N LEU A 580 -1.75 8.58 -6.33
CA LEU A 580 -2.01 8.01 -7.64
C LEU A 580 -1.43 8.95 -8.71
N ALA A 581 -0.36 8.53 -9.38
CA ALA A 581 0.24 9.30 -10.46
C ALA A 581 0.73 8.40 -11.60
N HIS A 582 1.03 9.04 -12.73
CA HIS A 582 1.63 8.35 -13.86
C HIS A 582 2.98 7.72 -13.47
N PRO A 583 3.32 6.49 -13.92
CA PRO A 583 4.58 5.85 -13.54
C PRO A 583 5.84 6.68 -13.85
N LEU A 584 5.86 7.39 -14.98
CA LEU A 584 6.94 8.34 -15.31
C LEU A 584 7.13 9.44 -14.25
N TRP A 585 6.06 9.85 -13.57
CA TRP A 585 6.12 10.83 -12.49
C TRP A 585 6.77 10.25 -11.24
N HIS A 586 6.39 9.03 -10.84
CA HIS A 586 7.02 8.31 -9.74
C HIS A 586 8.51 8.02 -10.03
N ALA A 587 8.84 7.56 -11.23
CA ALA A 587 10.23 7.39 -11.66
C ALA A 587 11.02 8.71 -11.69
N GLY A 588 10.37 9.83 -12.03
CA GLY A 588 10.95 11.16 -11.93
C GLY A 588 11.32 11.57 -10.49
N LEU A 589 10.66 10.99 -9.48
CA LEU A 589 11.02 11.10 -8.07
C LEU A 589 12.11 10.10 -7.65
N ARG A 590 12.65 9.29 -8.58
CA ARG A 590 13.63 8.21 -8.34
C ARG A 590 13.11 7.19 -7.32
N ARG A 591 11.86 6.78 -7.51
CA ARG A 591 11.15 5.84 -6.65
C ARG A 591 10.42 4.81 -7.47
N ASP A 592 10.25 3.64 -6.86
CA ASP A 592 9.45 2.55 -7.40
C ASP A 592 8.16 2.47 -6.60
N CYS A 593 7.07 1.97 -7.19
CA CYS A 593 5.86 1.72 -6.42
C CYS A 593 5.92 0.37 -5.69
N ASP A 594 7.03 0.09 -5.00
CA ASP A 594 7.24 -1.15 -4.25
C ASP A 594 6.82 -1.04 -2.77
N GLY A 595 6.12 0.04 -2.40
CA GLY A 595 5.78 0.41 -1.02
C GLY A 595 6.56 1.62 -0.48
N ASP A 596 7.21 2.37 -1.37
CA ASP A 596 7.81 3.67 -1.08
C ASP A 596 6.76 4.77 -0.83
N GLU A 597 7.24 5.86 -0.25
CA GLU A 597 6.43 7.00 0.17
C GLU A 597 7.03 8.28 -0.43
N ALA A 598 6.18 9.19 -0.90
CA ALA A 598 6.55 10.51 -1.33
C ALA A 598 5.89 11.58 -0.45
N ALA A 599 6.51 12.77 -0.42
CA ALA A 599 5.90 13.95 0.18
C ALA A 599 5.35 14.87 -0.91
N ILE A 600 4.16 15.42 -0.68
CA ILE A 600 3.55 16.44 -1.53
C ILE A 600 3.51 17.77 -0.78
N LEU A 601 3.82 18.84 -1.51
CA LEU A 601 3.82 20.22 -1.03
C LEU A 601 3.05 21.11 -2.01
N MET A 602 2.34 22.12 -1.52
CA MET A 602 1.79 23.17 -2.41
C MET A 602 2.94 23.98 -3.01
N LEU A 603 2.92 24.24 -4.33
CA LEU A 603 4.03 24.93 -5.01
C LEU A 603 4.37 26.28 -4.36
N MET A 604 3.37 27.13 -4.10
CA MET A 604 3.61 28.45 -3.50
C MET A 604 4.12 28.38 -2.05
N ASP A 605 3.73 27.36 -1.28
CA ASP A 605 4.32 27.13 0.05
C ASP A 605 5.82 26.81 -0.08
N GLY A 606 6.16 25.91 -1.00
CA GLY A 606 7.53 25.59 -1.34
C GLY A 606 8.35 26.82 -1.75
N LEU A 607 7.80 27.74 -2.55
CA LEU A 607 8.51 28.93 -3.01
C LEU A 607 8.68 30.00 -1.92
N LEU A 608 7.67 30.24 -1.09
CA LEU A 608 7.67 31.32 -0.10
C LEU A 608 8.35 30.97 1.22
N ASN A 609 8.28 29.69 1.62
CA ASN A 609 8.66 29.27 2.96
C ASN A 609 9.94 28.45 3.00
N PHE A 610 10.36 27.86 1.88
CA PHE A 610 11.64 27.17 1.80
C PHE A 610 12.82 28.14 1.95
N SER A 611 13.83 27.72 2.72
CA SER A 611 15.14 28.35 2.67
C SER A 611 16.26 27.37 2.98
N ARG A 612 17.32 27.39 2.14
CA ARG A 612 18.56 26.64 2.40
C ARG A 612 19.21 27.02 3.73
N GLN A 613 18.91 28.22 4.24
CA GLN A 613 19.43 28.71 5.51
C GLN A 613 18.77 28.04 6.72
N PHE A 614 17.62 27.37 6.58
CA PHE A 614 16.99 26.62 7.66
C PHE A 614 17.49 25.18 7.78
N LEU A 615 18.14 24.67 6.72
CA LEU A 615 18.62 23.30 6.70
C LEU A 615 19.68 23.05 7.79
N PRO A 616 19.64 21.88 8.47
CA PRO A 616 20.60 21.51 9.49
C PRO A 616 22.05 21.51 8.98
N ASP A 617 23.00 21.97 9.80
CA ASP A 617 24.44 21.96 9.47
C ASP A 617 25.11 20.62 9.83
N GLN A 618 24.50 19.53 9.36
CA GLN A 618 25.02 18.17 9.49
C GLN A 618 25.05 17.51 8.10
N ARG A 619 26.01 16.61 7.87
CA ARG A 619 26.09 15.84 6.62
C ARG A 619 24.79 15.09 6.38
N GLY A 620 24.26 15.14 5.16
CA GLY A 620 22.96 14.57 4.78
C GLY A 620 21.77 15.48 5.10
N GLY A 621 21.71 16.08 6.29
CA GLY A 621 20.63 17.00 6.68
C GLY A 621 20.56 18.27 5.81
N ARG A 622 21.70 18.69 5.27
CA ARG A 622 21.85 19.89 4.44
C ARG A 622 21.49 19.72 2.97
N THR A 623 21.52 18.49 2.46
CA THR A 623 21.41 18.22 1.02
C THR A 623 20.33 17.24 0.64
N MET A 624 19.80 16.47 1.59
CA MET A 624 18.82 15.42 1.31
C MET A 624 17.45 15.79 1.85
N ASP A 625 16.39 15.35 1.16
CA ASP A 625 15.00 15.49 1.58
C ASP A 625 14.62 16.98 1.72
N ALA A 626 15.00 17.80 0.74
CA ALA A 626 14.69 19.22 0.58
C ALA A 626 14.65 19.59 -0.91
N PRO A 627 13.68 20.38 -1.40
CA PRO A 627 13.55 20.72 -2.82
C PRO A 627 14.57 21.80 -3.22
N LEU A 628 15.84 21.41 -3.42
CA LEU A 628 16.93 22.32 -3.78
C LEU A 628 16.88 22.79 -5.23
N VAL A 629 16.28 21.97 -6.09
CA VAL A 629 16.03 22.18 -7.52
C VAL A 629 14.61 21.69 -7.82
N LEU A 630 13.94 22.29 -8.81
CA LEU A 630 12.63 21.87 -9.27
C LEU A 630 12.69 21.46 -10.73
N THR A 631 12.22 20.26 -11.03
CA THR A 631 12.03 19.76 -12.40
C THR A 631 10.62 20.11 -12.85
N SER A 632 10.50 20.93 -13.90
CA SER A 632 9.20 21.41 -14.40
C SER A 632 8.58 20.50 -15.44
N ILE A 633 9.39 19.81 -16.26
CA ILE A 633 8.94 18.96 -17.36
C ILE A 633 9.62 17.60 -17.21
N ILE A 634 8.84 16.53 -17.35
CA ILE A 634 9.37 15.16 -17.37
C ILE A 634 9.84 14.83 -18.78
N ASN A 635 11.09 14.37 -18.90
CA ASN A 635 11.60 13.74 -20.10
C ASN A 635 11.69 12.21 -19.88
N PRO A 636 10.91 11.38 -20.59
CA PRO A 636 10.93 9.93 -20.42
C PRO A 636 12.30 9.28 -20.67
N SER A 637 13.20 9.93 -21.42
CA SER A 637 14.57 9.42 -21.62
C SER A 637 15.51 9.67 -20.43
N GLU A 638 15.15 10.58 -19.51
CA GLU A 638 15.98 10.98 -18.36
C GLU A 638 15.47 10.42 -17.04
N VAL A 639 14.26 9.85 -17.02
CA VAL A 639 13.73 9.13 -15.87
C VAL A 639 14.32 7.71 -15.80
N ASP A 640 14.16 7.10 -14.64
CA ASP A 640 14.61 5.75 -14.35
C ASP A 640 14.10 4.71 -15.37
N ASP A 641 14.96 3.75 -15.73
CA ASP A 641 14.70 2.77 -16.78
C ASP A 641 13.58 1.80 -16.40
N GLN A 642 13.33 1.58 -15.11
CA GLN A 642 12.25 0.70 -14.65
C GLN A 642 10.86 1.18 -15.13
N ALA A 643 10.62 2.49 -15.23
CA ALA A 643 9.35 3.00 -15.78
C ALA A 643 9.26 2.80 -17.30
N GLN A 644 10.38 2.71 -18.00
CA GLN A 644 10.42 2.43 -19.43
C GLN A 644 10.05 0.96 -19.73
N GLY A 645 10.19 0.07 -18.75
CA GLY A 645 9.82 -1.35 -18.79
C GLY A 645 8.34 -1.65 -18.70
N ILE A 646 7.49 -0.65 -18.44
CA ILE A 646 6.03 -0.85 -18.34
C ILE A 646 5.48 -1.21 -19.72
N ASP A 647 4.64 -2.24 -19.76
CA ASP A 647 3.97 -2.65 -20.98
C ASP A 647 2.77 -1.75 -21.30
N VAL A 648 2.47 -1.61 -22.59
CA VAL A 648 1.45 -0.66 -23.08
C VAL A 648 0.48 -1.31 -24.07
N VAL A 649 0.26 -2.61 -23.93
CA VAL A 649 -0.56 -3.41 -24.86
C VAL A 649 -1.99 -3.60 -24.33
N TRP A 650 -2.95 -3.65 -25.26
CA TRP A 650 -4.36 -3.92 -24.96
C TRP A 650 -4.68 -5.42 -24.81
N LYS A 651 -3.84 -6.30 -25.38
CA LYS A 651 -3.92 -7.76 -25.26
C LYS A 651 -2.51 -8.34 -25.35
N TYR A 652 -2.21 -9.37 -24.55
CA TYR A 652 -0.98 -10.14 -24.77
C TYR A 652 -1.14 -11.14 -25.92
N PRO A 653 -0.07 -11.33 -26.71
CA PRO A 653 -0.10 -12.26 -27.83
C PRO A 653 -0.05 -13.72 -27.35
N LEU A 654 -0.52 -14.67 -28.16
CA LEU A 654 -0.54 -16.08 -27.79
C LEU A 654 0.87 -16.64 -27.51
N GLU A 655 1.86 -16.17 -28.28
CA GLU A 655 3.27 -16.55 -28.17
C GLU A 655 3.83 -16.27 -26.77
N PHE A 656 3.31 -15.25 -26.07
CA PHE A 656 3.70 -14.94 -24.70
C PHE A 656 3.29 -16.06 -23.73
N TYR A 657 2.04 -16.51 -23.79
CA TYR A 657 1.54 -17.58 -22.93
C TYR A 657 2.23 -18.92 -23.23
N GLU A 658 2.47 -19.22 -24.51
CA GLU A 658 3.22 -20.41 -24.93
C GLU A 658 4.69 -20.37 -24.47
N ALA A 659 5.34 -19.21 -24.55
CA ALA A 659 6.71 -19.02 -24.04
C ALA A 659 6.79 -19.15 -22.52
N ALA A 660 5.76 -18.69 -21.80
CA ALA A 660 5.66 -18.82 -20.35
C ALA A 660 5.56 -20.28 -19.89
N LEU A 661 4.86 -21.14 -20.63
CA LEU A 661 4.83 -22.59 -20.39
C LEU A 661 6.22 -23.24 -20.50
N GLN A 662 7.08 -22.72 -21.36
CA GLN A 662 8.44 -23.22 -21.61
C GLN A 662 9.49 -22.59 -20.69
N TYR A 663 9.09 -21.75 -19.73
CA TYR A 663 10.00 -21.00 -18.85
C TYR A 663 11.06 -20.19 -19.61
N LYS A 664 10.67 -19.65 -20.78
CA LYS A 664 11.58 -18.85 -21.60
C LYS A 664 12.03 -17.57 -20.86
N PRO A 665 13.26 -17.09 -21.12
CA PRO A 665 13.67 -15.79 -20.64
C PRO A 665 12.83 -14.69 -21.30
N THR A 666 12.62 -13.59 -20.58
CA THR A 666 11.83 -12.43 -21.05
C THR A 666 12.40 -11.82 -22.34
N SER A 667 13.72 -11.87 -22.53
CA SER A 667 14.38 -11.36 -23.74
C SER A 667 13.93 -12.03 -25.06
N GLU A 668 13.38 -13.25 -25.00
CA GLU A 668 12.90 -13.96 -26.19
C GLU A 668 11.50 -13.51 -26.65
N VAL A 669 10.72 -12.86 -25.77
CA VAL A 669 9.36 -12.40 -26.08
C VAL A 669 9.35 -10.88 -26.16
N LYS A 670 8.97 -10.35 -27.33
CA LYS A 670 8.89 -8.90 -27.53
C LYS A 670 7.46 -8.41 -27.30
N ILE A 671 7.24 -7.79 -26.14
CA ILE A 671 6.01 -7.07 -25.82
C ILE A 671 6.29 -5.57 -25.92
N ALA A 672 5.31 -4.78 -26.40
CA ALA A 672 5.45 -3.33 -26.49
C ALA A 672 5.51 -2.71 -25.09
N GLN A 673 6.56 -1.93 -24.83
CA GLN A 673 6.83 -1.25 -23.58
C GLN A 673 7.04 0.25 -23.85
N ILE A 674 6.96 1.10 -22.82
CA ILE A 674 7.18 2.56 -22.93
C ILE A 674 8.52 2.87 -23.61
N LYS A 675 9.57 2.08 -23.35
CA LYS A 675 10.90 2.23 -23.99
C LYS A 675 10.87 2.27 -25.52
N HIS A 676 9.90 1.61 -26.16
CA HIS A 676 9.77 1.58 -27.63
C HIS A 676 9.08 2.82 -28.22
N SER A 677 8.47 3.65 -27.36
CA SER A 677 7.81 4.90 -27.72
C SER A 677 8.67 6.13 -27.42
N ILE A 678 9.79 6.00 -26.71
CA ILE A 678 10.69 7.13 -26.37
C ILE A 678 11.16 7.84 -27.65
N GLY A 679 11.09 9.17 -27.64
CA GLY A 679 11.43 10.01 -28.80
C GLY A 679 10.34 10.15 -29.86
N LYS A 680 9.18 9.48 -29.69
CA LYS A 680 7.99 9.65 -30.53
C LYS A 680 6.95 10.51 -29.79
N GLU A 681 5.96 11.01 -30.52
CA GLU A 681 4.82 11.75 -29.91
C GLU A 681 4.03 10.88 -28.93
N THR A 682 3.96 9.57 -29.18
CA THR A 682 3.26 8.57 -28.34
C THR A 682 4.03 8.19 -27.06
N GLN A 683 5.08 8.92 -26.68
CA GLN A 683 5.82 8.63 -25.45
C GLN A 683 5.05 9.01 -24.17
N PHE A 684 4.05 9.88 -24.30
CA PHE A 684 3.27 10.43 -23.19
C PHE A 684 1.80 9.97 -23.19
N GLU A 685 1.31 9.40 -24.28
CA GLU A 685 -0.11 9.09 -24.52
C GLU A 685 -0.24 7.81 -25.37
N LYS A 686 -1.45 7.24 -25.43
CA LYS A 686 -1.85 5.98 -26.08
C LYS A 686 -1.32 4.72 -25.41
N MET A 687 -1.25 4.70 -24.08
CA MET A 687 -0.90 3.51 -23.32
C MET A 687 -2.07 2.53 -23.24
N GLY A 688 -1.84 1.25 -23.57
CA GLY A 688 -2.83 0.20 -23.42
C GLY A 688 -2.79 -0.47 -22.05
N PHE A 689 -3.89 -1.10 -21.65
CA PHE A 689 -3.99 -1.99 -20.49
C PHE A 689 -4.96 -3.13 -20.80
N ILE A 690 -4.88 -4.26 -20.10
CA ILE A 690 -5.69 -5.45 -20.37
C ILE A 690 -6.91 -5.50 -19.43
N HIS A 691 -6.71 -5.50 -18.12
CA HIS A 691 -7.82 -5.55 -17.18
C HIS A 691 -8.38 -4.17 -16.85
N GLN A 692 -9.70 -4.06 -16.93
CA GLN A 692 -10.44 -2.97 -16.34
C GLN A 692 -10.61 -3.20 -14.84
N THR A 693 -10.82 -2.09 -14.13
CA THR A 693 -11.26 -2.10 -12.74
C THR A 693 -12.57 -1.32 -12.68
N ASN A 694 -13.60 -1.79 -11.99
CA ASN A 694 -14.87 -1.06 -11.98
C ASN A 694 -14.73 0.30 -11.28
N ASN A 695 -14.18 0.29 -10.06
CA ASN A 695 -13.90 1.48 -9.28
C ASN A 695 -12.64 1.27 -8.43
N LEU A 696 -11.63 2.13 -8.58
CA LEU A 696 -10.38 2.07 -7.82
C LEU A 696 -10.56 2.28 -6.29
N ASN A 697 -11.70 2.81 -5.85
CA ASN A 697 -12.02 3.06 -4.44
C ASN A 697 -12.79 1.90 -3.77
N ALA A 698 -13.20 0.87 -4.52
CA ALA A 698 -14.12 -0.17 -4.04
C ALA A 698 -13.52 -1.22 -3.09
N GLY A 699 -12.23 -1.10 -2.76
CA GLY A 699 -11.50 -2.05 -1.93
C GLY A 699 -11.48 -1.68 -0.44
N ILE A 700 -10.49 -2.22 0.26
CA ILE A 700 -10.22 -1.85 1.66
C ILE A 700 -9.32 -0.61 1.66
N ASN A 701 -9.87 0.53 2.06
CA ASN A 701 -9.17 1.83 2.02
C ASN A 701 -8.28 2.09 3.24
N CYS A 702 -8.44 1.31 4.33
CA CYS A 702 -7.60 1.40 5.52
C CYS A 702 -7.38 0.02 6.15
N SER A 703 -6.12 -0.35 6.36
CA SER A 703 -5.75 -1.64 6.91
C SER A 703 -6.19 -1.78 8.37
N SER A 704 -6.75 -2.93 8.73
CA SER A 704 -7.06 -3.29 10.12
C SER A 704 -5.81 -3.28 11.02
N TYR A 705 -4.62 -3.44 10.43
CA TYR A 705 -3.35 -3.33 11.15
C TYR A 705 -3.16 -1.96 11.83
N LYS A 706 -3.69 -0.88 11.25
CA LYS A 706 -3.60 0.46 11.83
C LYS A 706 -4.67 0.71 12.89
N THR A 707 -5.87 0.15 12.71
CA THR A 707 -6.99 0.36 13.62
C THR A 707 -6.84 -0.43 14.92
N ILE A 708 -6.18 -1.59 14.87
CA ILE A 708 -5.87 -2.40 16.07
C ILE A 708 -4.74 -1.72 16.87
N PRO A 709 -4.96 -1.30 18.13
CA PRO A 709 -3.92 -0.61 18.90
C PRO A 709 -2.95 -1.59 19.57
N SER A 710 -3.43 -2.74 20.06
CA SER A 710 -2.64 -3.67 20.86
C SER A 710 -1.80 -4.60 20.00
N MET A 711 -0.52 -4.73 20.32
CA MET A 711 0.37 -5.70 19.67
C MET A 711 -0.13 -7.14 19.82
N MET A 712 -0.72 -7.48 20.97
CA MET A 712 -1.26 -8.83 21.21
C MET A 712 -2.45 -9.16 20.31
N GLU A 713 -3.32 -8.19 20.05
CA GLU A 713 -4.44 -8.36 19.14
C GLU A 713 -3.95 -8.51 17.70
N LYS A 714 -2.94 -7.72 17.29
CA LYS A 714 -2.29 -7.87 15.98
C LYS A 714 -1.70 -9.26 15.80
N LEU A 715 -1.00 -9.76 16.82
CA LEU A 715 -0.41 -11.09 16.81
C LEU A 715 -1.49 -12.18 16.73
N ARG A 716 -2.56 -12.07 17.51
CA ARG A 716 -3.69 -13.00 17.44
C ARG A 716 -4.35 -13.00 16.06
N GLY A 717 -4.61 -11.82 15.49
CA GLY A 717 -5.16 -11.71 14.14
C GLY A 717 -4.24 -12.32 13.07
N GLN A 718 -2.93 -12.08 13.18
CA GLN A 718 -1.95 -12.71 12.29
C GLN A 718 -1.97 -14.24 12.39
N MET A 719 -2.01 -14.79 13.61
CA MET A 719 -2.03 -16.24 13.82
C MET A 719 -3.36 -16.89 13.40
N GLU A 720 -4.48 -16.19 13.61
CA GLU A 720 -5.80 -16.66 13.18
C GLU A 720 -5.90 -16.71 11.65
N LEU A 721 -5.37 -15.71 10.95
CA LEU A 721 -5.24 -15.77 9.49
C LEU A 721 -4.31 -16.90 9.05
N ALA A 722 -3.16 -17.08 9.71
CA ALA A 722 -2.25 -18.19 9.40
C ALA A 722 -2.94 -19.56 9.59
N ARG A 723 -3.85 -19.69 10.57
CA ARG A 723 -4.64 -20.90 10.81
C ARG A 723 -5.70 -21.13 9.73
N ARG A 724 -6.33 -20.05 9.23
CA ARG A 724 -7.36 -20.11 8.20
C ARG A 724 -6.76 -20.38 6.81
N ILE A 725 -5.57 -19.88 6.49
CA ILE A 725 -5.01 -19.97 5.13
C ILE A 725 -4.31 -21.31 4.93
N ARG A 726 -4.81 -22.14 3.99
CA ARG A 726 -4.24 -23.45 3.66
C ARG A 726 -2.76 -23.41 3.26
N ALA A 727 -2.35 -22.34 2.57
CA ALA A 727 -0.99 -22.18 2.07
C ALA A 727 0.05 -21.79 3.14
N VAL A 728 -0.39 -21.50 4.37
CA VAL A 728 0.48 -20.98 5.43
C VAL A 728 0.63 -22.01 6.54
N ASP A 729 1.87 -22.39 6.86
CA ASP A 729 2.15 -23.22 8.03
C ASP A 729 2.21 -22.35 9.30
N THR A 730 1.28 -22.59 10.22
CA THR A 730 1.19 -21.89 11.51
C THR A 730 2.44 -22.06 12.38
N MET A 731 3.10 -23.22 12.35
CA MET A 731 4.32 -23.48 13.12
C MET A 731 5.48 -22.63 12.59
N ASP A 732 5.62 -22.54 11.28
CA ASP A 732 6.66 -21.71 10.64
C ASP A 732 6.44 -20.22 10.91
N VAL A 733 5.20 -19.74 10.84
CA VAL A 733 4.88 -18.34 11.18
C VAL A 733 5.24 -18.04 12.63
N ALA A 734 4.82 -18.89 13.57
CA ALA A 734 5.15 -18.72 14.98
C ALA A 734 6.66 -18.74 15.24
N ASN A 735 7.39 -19.68 14.62
CA ASN A 735 8.86 -19.74 14.67
C ASN A 735 9.51 -18.46 14.15
N MET A 736 9.07 -17.95 13.00
CA MET A 736 9.62 -16.74 12.40
C MET A 736 9.37 -15.51 13.27
N VAL A 737 8.17 -15.36 13.83
CA VAL A 737 7.84 -14.24 14.74
C VAL A 737 8.73 -14.27 15.97
N ILE A 738 8.89 -15.44 16.60
CA ILE A 738 9.70 -15.57 17.82
C ILE A 738 11.17 -15.31 17.52
N GLN A 739 11.75 -15.98 16.51
CA GLN A 739 13.20 -15.90 16.26
C GLN A 739 13.63 -14.56 15.65
N LYS A 740 12.92 -14.07 14.63
CA LYS A 740 13.36 -12.88 13.87
C LYS A 740 12.97 -11.57 14.54
N HIS A 741 11.87 -11.56 15.31
CA HIS A 741 11.37 -10.35 15.96
C HIS A 741 11.52 -10.42 17.48
N PHE A 742 10.82 -11.31 18.18
CA PHE A 742 10.68 -11.23 19.64
C PHE A 742 11.98 -11.54 20.39
N LEU A 743 12.62 -12.69 20.17
CA LEU A 743 13.87 -13.06 20.84
C LEU A 743 14.99 -12.06 20.56
N LYS A 744 15.05 -11.55 19.32
CA LYS A 744 16.05 -10.55 18.92
C LYS A 744 15.86 -9.24 19.70
N ASP A 745 14.61 -8.79 19.86
CA ASP A 745 14.28 -7.57 20.60
C ASP A 745 14.48 -7.75 22.12
N ILE A 746 14.01 -8.86 22.70
CA ILE A 746 14.21 -9.17 24.13
C ILE A 746 15.69 -9.19 24.49
N ARG A 747 16.50 -9.97 23.75
CA ARG A 747 17.95 -10.08 24.00
C ARG A 747 18.68 -8.76 23.73
N GLY A 748 18.25 -8.02 22.71
CA GLY A 748 18.79 -6.70 22.38
C GLY A 748 18.55 -5.71 23.51
N ASN A 749 17.30 -5.57 23.96
CA ASN A 749 16.92 -4.69 25.06
C ASN A 749 17.57 -5.10 26.38
N LEU A 750 17.68 -6.40 26.66
CA LEU A 750 18.35 -6.90 27.87
C LEU A 750 19.86 -6.61 27.87
N ARG A 751 20.53 -6.78 26.72
CA ARG A 751 21.93 -6.36 26.55
C ARG A 751 22.08 -4.85 26.69
N GLN A 752 21.16 -4.07 26.14
CA GLN A 752 21.18 -2.62 26.26
C GLN A 752 20.93 -2.16 27.70
N PHE A 753 20.04 -2.84 28.43
CA PHE A 753 19.71 -2.55 29.82
C PHE A 753 20.94 -2.68 30.74
N SER A 754 21.78 -3.70 30.55
CA SER A 754 23.01 -3.87 31.36
C SER A 754 24.08 -2.81 31.05
N GLN A 755 24.02 -2.16 29.88
CA GLN A 755 24.98 -1.15 29.42
C GLN A 755 24.41 0.27 29.42
N GLN A 756 23.21 0.45 29.97
CA GLN A 756 22.43 1.65 29.76
C GLN A 756 22.97 2.89 30.48
N GLN A 757 22.42 4.04 30.11
CA GLN A 757 22.65 5.31 30.80
C GLN A 757 21.42 5.67 31.65
N PHE A 758 21.61 6.62 32.55
CA PHE A 758 20.59 7.16 33.43
C PHE A 758 20.24 8.57 32.98
N ARG A 759 18.96 8.84 32.75
CA ARG A 759 18.49 10.13 32.22
C ARG A 759 17.72 10.89 33.29
N CYS A 760 18.01 12.17 33.44
CA CYS A 760 17.20 13.02 34.29
C CYS A 760 15.84 13.33 33.65
N THR A 761 14.76 13.27 34.43
CA THR A 761 13.39 13.56 33.95
C THR A 761 13.18 15.02 33.54
N LYS A 762 13.97 15.96 34.09
CA LYS A 762 13.81 17.40 33.84
C LYS A 762 14.81 17.96 32.84
N CYS A 763 16.11 17.83 33.10
CA CYS A 763 17.16 18.45 32.27
C CYS A 763 17.73 17.53 31.19
N ASP A 764 17.17 16.32 31.04
CA ASP A 764 17.56 15.29 30.06
C ASP A 764 19.05 14.87 30.07
N THR A 765 19.82 15.33 31.07
CA THR A 765 21.24 15.01 31.21
C THR A 765 21.39 13.51 31.43
N LYS A 766 22.27 12.90 30.63
CA LYS A 766 22.54 11.46 30.66
C LYS A 766 23.81 11.17 31.42
N TYR A 767 23.73 10.30 32.40
CA TYR A 767 24.86 9.83 33.20
C TYR A 767 25.14 8.38 32.84
N ARG A 768 26.42 8.06 32.58
CA ARG A 768 26.84 6.67 32.36
C ARG A 768 26.72 5.82 33.63
N ARG A 769 26.90 6.44 34.80
CA ARG A 769 26.70 5.82 36.12
C ARG A 769 25.86 6.77 36.97
N PRO A 770 24.94 6.28 37.78
CA PRO A 770 24.16 7.15 38.64
C PRO A 770 25.11 7.78 39.67
N PRO A 771 24.98 9.09 39.97
CA PRO A 771 25.66 9.69 41.10
C PRO A 771 25.29 8.94 42.39
N LEU A 772 26.21 8.87 43.36
CA LEU A 772 25.97 8.15 44.62
C LEU A 772 24.76 8.69 45.40
N LEU A 773 24.42 9.98 45.20
CA LEU A 773 23.22 10.62 45.76
C LEU A 773 21.90 10.17 45.10
N GLY A 774 21.96 9.39 44.01
CA GLY A 774 20.79 8.91 43.25
C GLY A 774 20.03 10.00 42.48
N ARG A 775 20.51 11.25 42.52
CA ARG A 775 19.86 12.43 41.92
C ARG A 775 20.76 13.08 40.89
N CYS A 776 20.14 13.73 39.91
CA CYS A 776 20.82 14.60 38.96
C CYS A 776 21.36 15.85 39.68
N SER A 777 22.33 16.54 39.09
CA SER A 777 22.83 17.85 39.56
C SER A 777 21.72 18.90 39.68
N CYS A 778 20.62 18.77 38.95
CA CYS A 778 19.44 19.64 39.08
C CYS A 778 18.48 19.22 40.22
N GLY A 779 18.84 18.23 41.05
CA GLY A 779 18.05 17.75 42.18
C GLY A 779 16.93 16.77 41.83
N ASN A 780 16.68 16.50 40.54
CA ASN A 780 15.63 15.58 40.09
C ASN A 780 16.07 14.12 40.01
N ASN A 781 15.08 13.23 40.00
CA ASN A 781 15.29 11.79 39.90
C ASN A 781 15.88 11.41 38.54
N LEU A 782 16.71 10.36 38.58
CA LEU A 782 17.23 9.70 37.40
C LEU A 782 16.39 8.47 37.11
N ILE A 783 16.08 8.28 35.83
CA ILE A 783 15.34 7.11 35.34
C ILE A 783 16.23 6.29 34.40
N PHE A 784 15.96 4.99 34.35
CA PHE A 784 16.53 4.11 33.35
C PHE A 784 16.12 4.55 31.94
N THR A 785 17.05 4.49 30.98
CA THR A 785 16.73 4.73 29.56
C THR A 785 15.98 3.56 28.93
N VAL A 786 16.22 2.34 29.41
CA VAL A 786 15.51 1.12 29.02
C VAL A 786 14.79 0.61 30.26
N THR A 787 13.47 0.46 30.18
CA THR A 787 12.65 0.02 31.31
C THR A 787 12.50 -1.50 31.29
N GLU A 788 12.31 -2.11 32.46
CA GLU A 788 12.01 -3.54 32.58
C GLU A 788 10.84 -3.97 31.68
N GLY A 789 9.75 -3.18 31.70
CA GLY A 789 8.57 -3.45 30.87
C GLY A 789 8.87 -3.52 29.37
N SER A 790 9.89 -2.79 28.87
CA SER A 790 10.30 -2.89 27.46
C SER A 790 10.96 -4.22 27.10
N ILE A 791 11.57 -4.91 28.07
CA ILE A 791 12.21 -6.22 27.89
C ILE A 791 11.17 -7.33 28.01
N ILE A 792 10.29 -7.25 29.02
CA ILE A 792 9.30 -8.31 29.33
C ILE A 792 8.15 -8.32 28.31
N LYS A 793 7.90 -7.19 27.61
CA LYS A 793 6.78 -6.98 26.68
C LYS A 793 6.46 -8.18 25.75
N TYR A 794 7.49 -8.84 25.21
CA TYR A 794 7.33 -9.95 24.25
C TYR A 794 7.56 -11.33 24.84
N LEU A 795 8.01 -11.43 26.09
CA LEU A 795 8.39 -12.70 26.70
C LEU A 795 7.19 -13.63 26.91
N GLY A 796 6.16 -13.15 27.63
CA GLY A 796 4.90 -13.88 27.81
C GLY A 796 4.22 -14.30 26.50
N PRO A 797 4.07 -13.38 25.52
CA PRO A 797 3.54 -13.72 24.19
C PRO A 797 4.36 -14.79 23.46
N SER A 798 5.70 -14.74 23.56
CA SER A 798 6.57 -15.75 22.94
C SER A 798 6.38 -17.13 23.56
N MET A 799 6.24 -17.21 24.89
CA MET A 799 6.02 -18.46 25.60
C MET A 799 4.64 -19.06 25.29
N MET A 800 3.61 -18.22 25.21
CA MET A 800 2.25 -18.62 24.81
C MET A 800 2.27 -19.24 23.40
N LEU A 801 2.85 -18.55 22.42
CA LEU A 801 2.98 -19.08 21.05
C LEU A 801 3.76 -20.40 20.99
N ALA A 802 4.86 -20.51 21.73
CA ALA A 802 5.68 -21.72 21.74
C ALA A 802 4.94 -22.93 22.33
N LYS A 803 4.04 -22.70 23.28
CA LYS A 803 3.19 -23.73 23.88
C LYS A 803 2.03 -24.11 22.96
N ASP A 804 1.31 -23.12 22.42
CA ASP A 804 0.07 -23.33 21.67
C ASP A 804 0.32 -23.99 20.30
N TYR A 805 1.45 -23.69 19.65
CA TYR A 805 1.77 -24.19 18.30
C TYR A 805 2.83 -25.31 18.28
N GLY A 806 3.15 -25.90 19.44
CA GLY A 806 3.98 -27.10 19.48
C GLY A 806 5.40 -26.93 18.92
N LEU A 807 6.05 -25.77 19.10
CA LEU A 807 7.36 -25.47 18.52
C LEU A 807 8.49 -26.38 19.07
N SER A 808 9.65 -26.36 18.40
CA SER A 808 10.79 -27.21 18.74
C SER A 808 11.24 -27.05 20.20
N ASP A 809 11.68 -28.16 20.80
CA ASP A 809 12.14 -28.16 22.20
C ASP A 809 13.31 -27.22 22.42
N TYR A 810 14.19 -27.08 21.42
CA TYR A 810 15.27 -26.10 21.44
C TYR A 810 14.75 -24.67 21.63
N LEU A 811 13.72 -24.26 20.89
CA LEU A 811 13.16 -22.92 20.98
C LEU A 811 12.47 -22.71 22.34
N LYS A 812 11.72 -23.71 22.83
CA LYS A 812 11.07 -23.68 24.14
C LYS A 812 12.10 -23.54 25.27
N GLN A 813 13.15 -24.36 25.25
CA GLN A 813 14.24 -24.28 26.23
C GLN A 813 14.97 -22.94 26.16
N ASN A 814 15.18 -22.40 24.96
CA ASN A 814 15.82 -21.10 24.78
C ASN A 814 14.96 -19.94 25.35
N LEU A 815 13.64 -19.98 25.13
CA LEU A 815 12.71 -19.03 25.74
C LEU A 815 12.70 -19.15 27.26
N GLU A 816 12.69 -20.37 27.79
CA GLU A 816 12.75 -20.64 29.24
C GLU A 816 14.07 -20.16 29.86
N LEU A 817 15.21 -20.38 29.20
CA LEU A 817 16.51 -19.84 29.62
C LEU A 817 16.52 -18.31 29.60
N THR A 818 15.93 -17.72 28.57
CA THR A 818 15.80 -16.26 28.45
C THR A 818 14.91 -15.72 29.57
N HIS A 819 13.80 -16.42 29.89
CA HIS A 819 12.90 -16.07 30.99
C HIS A 819 13.61 -16.11 32.34
N ARG A 820 14.31 -17.20 32.66
CA ARG A 820 15.11 -17.33 33.89
C ARG A 820 16.18 -16.26 34.01
N TYR A 821 16.79 -15.87 32.89
CA TYR A 821 17.79 -14.81 32.89
C TYR A 821 17.19 -13.42 33.13
N VAL A 822 15.98 -13.16 32.63
CA VAL A 822 15.23 -11.95 32.97
C VAL A 822 14.89 -11.96 34.46
N GLU A 823 14.34 -13.06 34.99
CA GLU A 823 14.02 -13.20 36.42
C GLU A 823 15.24 -13.05 37.33
N SER A 824 16.42 -13.52 36.91
CA SER A 824 17.62 -13.38 37.75
C SER A 824 18.13 -11.94 37.84
N ILE A 825 17.82 -11.09 36.86
CA ILE A 825 18.20 -9.67 36.85
C ILE A 825 17.18 -8.82 37.61
N PHE A 826 15.89 -9.04 37.36
CA PHE A 826 14.82 -8.19 37.91
C PHE A 826 14.20 -8.74 39.20
N GLY A 827 14.50 -9.99 39.54
CA GLY A 827 13.77 -10.74 40.56
C GLY A 827 12.52 -11.40 39.98
N LYS A 828 11.92 -12.30 40.76
CA LYS A 828 10.56 -12.77 40.47
C LYS A 828 9.57 -11.70 40.88
N ASP A 829 8.47 -11.58 40.14
CA ASP A 829 7.32 -10.79 40.60
C ASP A 829 6.99 -11.20 42.05
N LYS A 830 6.73 -10.22 42.93
CA LYS A 830 6.21 -10.53 44.27
C LYS A 830 4.93 -11.33 44.08
N ASP A 831 4.88 -12.55 44.63
CA ASP A 831 3.72 -13.43 44.53
C ASP A 831 2.44 -12.62 44.76
N LYS A 832 1.63 -12.46 43.71
CA LYS A 832 0.31 -11.84 43.85
C LYS A 832 -0.50 -12.80 44.72
N GLN A 833 -0.96 -12.34 45.87
CA GLN A 833 -1.90 -13.08 46.69
C GLN A 833 -3.18 -13.29 45.87
N GLU A 834 -3.33 -14.47 45.28
CA GLU A 834 -4.53 -14.85 44.56
C GLU A 834 -5.60 -15.25 45.57
N GLY A 835 -6.85 -14.81 45.34
CA GLY A 835 -7.99 -15.24 46.14
C GLY A 835 -8.26 -16.74 45.92
N LEU A 836 -8.62 -17.45 47.00
CA LEU A 836 -8.95 -18.88 47.01
C LEU A 836 -9.97 -19.28 45.91
N GLY A 837 -10.86 -18.38 45.50
CA GLY A 837 -11.86 -18.63 44.44
C GLY A 837 -11.27 -18.91 43.05
N LYS A 838 -9.98 -18.64 42.80
CA LYS A 838 -9.32 -19.03 41.55
C LYS A 838 -8.92 -20.50 41.50
N TRP A 839 -8.83 -21.15 42.67
CA TRP A 839 -8.50 -22.57 42.83
C TRP A 839 -9.76 -23.44 43.06
N PHE A 840 -10.85 -22.82 43.51
CA PHE A 840 -12.17 -23.44 43.63
C PHE A 840 -13.09 -22.80 42.61
N GLY A 841 -13.06 -23.32 41.37
CA GLY A 841 -13.81 -22.78 40.24
C GLY A 841 -15.29 -22.55 40.53
N GLY A 842 -15.77 -21.39 40.06
CA GLY A 842 -17.18 -21.10 39.79
C GLY A 842 -17.32 -20.74 38.33
#